data_AF-A0A396LCD9-F1
#
_entry.id   AF-A0A396LCD9-F1
#
_cell.length_a   1.000
_cell.length_b   1.000
_cell.length_c   1.000
_cell.angle_alpha   90.00
_cell.angle_beta   90.00
_cell.angle_gamma   90.00
#
_symmetry.space_group_name_H-M   'P 1'
#
loop_
_entity.id
_entity.type
_entity.pdbx_description
1 polymer ?
#
loop_
_entity_poly.entity_id
_entity_poly.type
_entity_poly.pdbx_seq_one_letter_code
_entity_poly.pdbx_strand_id
1 'polypeptide(L)'
;MKGLKRMVAVFLAAVMLCLMPVTDMSVMAEEISDTTVTENDSYQIEKSEIEKNVEADSGQDESQIEEVESQEVVSNGLLNYVGIDKPYLTSPDTQKIVVSYGDGTEAISEAKIVYQKADGTIFEDTMSSRQEELFLFEHSFSGEDKGTYTLLRFVYVEDGVEQTIELQDIDVEAMFGVDEEYPGYNSDSSDVISQEEIDTSVVSIDSDEVATAQGEIADAIGNTEEEEGIATYSSDEQTKNGNVIVVLDPGHGGTDSGAVGNGLQEKDLTLKIAKYCKEELEKYSGVAVYMTREDDRYLGNRVGDAASDLANRVNKAKEWGADLLVSIHINSGGGQGVEVYYPNSNYNSAIGQEGKDSAQKILDELLKLGLKNRGIKIRSANYDTYPDGSLEDWYGIIRRSKYEGFPGIIVEHAFIDNVNDAEKLKDESFLKQCGVADATGIANHFGLSKGHWELDGSQWKYSNGDGTYKTSQWLLLNGVWYYFDAKGIMQTGWTKVGDATYYMDAGGAMRTGWLYLDDTWYYLGTSGARVADCWQWINNKCYYFDNDGCMAANTWIGDSYVDTSGAWVPGKQKVVSGWKVVSGRWKYMESNGEYVKSRWLLVGSTWYHFDANGWMQTGWLLTGNTWYYLESSGAMIAGRWQWVNGKCYYFDNNGYMMANTWVGDSYVDASGAWIPGKQKPTPGWKVVSGRWKYMESNGEYVKSRWLLVGSTWYHFDANGWMQTGWLLTGNTWYYLESSGAMIAGRWQWINGKCYYFDNNGCMASDTWIGNWYVDANGAWIPDKQKLTNIMGTSSVTALQLSNFYKAMNKKYPSYYSQNDKEAKTIEDFCKIYVEECKKEGVRVEVAFAQAMVETGYLSFGGDVDISQYNFAGMGATGNGVKGNSFSTVRLGIRAQVQHLKCYASTDKLNGDRVDPRWGEWLRGKAPYVEWLSIPNNPYGTGWAGSATYAEVIKGIMENINKYN
;
A
#
# COMPACT_ATOMS: atom_id res chain seq x y z
N MET A 1 3.16 18.58 -5.87
CA MET A 1 2.57 19.57 -4.93
C MET A 1 1.05 19.71 -5.13
N LYS A 2 0.29 18.76 -4.58
CA LYS A 2 -1.14 18.82 -4.25
C LYS A 2 -1.33 17.69 -3.22
N GLY A 3 -2.06 17.93 -2.12
CA GLY A 3 -2.21 16.93 -1.05
C GLY A 3 -1.64 17.31 0.32
N LEU A 4 -1.90 18.54 0.80
CA LEU A 4 -1.88 18.82 2.25
C LEU A 4 -2.75 20.05 2.57
N LYS A 5 -3.87 19.82 3.27
CA LYS A 5 -4.70 20.75 4.09
C LYS A 5 -6.18 20.32 4.13
N ARG A 6 -6.58 19.59 5.19
CA ARG A 6 -7.81 19.78 6.00
C ARG A 6 -8.09 18.56 6.90
N MET A 7 -7.39 18.49 8.03
CA MET A 7 -7.76 17.68 9.20
C MET A 7 -7.40 18.46 10.48
N VAL A 8 -8.18 19.51 10.78
CA VAL A 8 -8.31 20.11 12.13
C VAL A 8 -9.73 20.69 12.22
N ALA A 9 -10.46 20.30 13.27
CA ALA A 9 -11.78 20.80 13.74
C ALA A 9 -13.00 19.87 13.55
N VAL A 10 -13.16 18.88 14.45
CA VAL A 10 -14.35 18.68 15.33
C VAL A 10 -13.89 17.86 16.56
N PHE A 11 -13.53 18.51 17.68
CA PHE A 11 -13.37 17.81 18.97
C PHE A 11 -13.34 18.79 20.17
N LEU A 12 -14.42 19.54 20.42
CA LEU A 12 -14.51 20.44 21.59
C LEU A 12 -15.95 20.93 21.92
N ALA A 13 -16.86 20.03 22.31
CA ALA A 13 -18.18 20.39 22.88
C ALA A 13 -18.94 19.20 23.53
N ALA A 14 -18.40 18.55 24.59
CA ALA A 14 -19.05 17.34 25.14
C ALA A 14 -18.94 17.09 26.67
N VAL A 15 -18.52 18.05 27.50
CA VAL A 15 -18.53 17.90 28.97
C VAL A 15 -18.94 19.18 29.69
N MET A 16 -20.23 19.31 30.03
CA MET A 16 -20.78 19.93 31.26
C MET A 16 -22.29 20.16 31.11
N LEU A 17 -23.12 19.32 31.74
CA LEU A 17 -24.38 19.72 32.40
C LEU A 17 -25.06 18.52 33.07
N CYS A 18 -24.83 18.39 34.38
CA CYS A 18 -25.64 17.56 35.27
C CYS A 18 -25.97 18.37 36.52
N LEU A 19 -27.20 18.90 36.62
CA LEU A 19 -27.89 19.25 37.87
C LEU A 19 -29.40 19.33 37.59
N MET A 20 -30.19 18.92 38.58
CA MET A 20 -31.66 18.65 38.55
C MET A 20 -32.51 19.94 38.69
N PRO A 21 -33.89 19.90 38.66
CA PRO A 21 -34.81 18.76 38.59
C PRO A 21 -35.99 18.84 37.57
N VAL A 22 -36.75 17.74 37.55
CA VAL A 22 -38.05 17.51 36.89
C VAL A 22 -39.20 18.36 37.46
N THR A 23 -40.18 18.72 36.62
CA THR A 23 -41.61 18.84 36.99
C THR A 23 -42.50 18.32 35.86
N ASP A 24 -43.63 17.70 36.21
CA ASP A 24 -44.64 17.19 35.28
C ASP A 24 -45.29 18.26 34.39
N MET A 25 -45.77 17.85 33.21
CA MET A 25 -47.22 17.83 32.95
C MET A 25 -47.57 16.94 31.75
N SER A 26 -48.75 16.33 31.81
CA SER A 26 -49.28 15.40 30.81
C SER A 26 -50.65 15.87 30.29
N VAL A 27 -51.21 15.11 29.33
CA VAL A 27 -52.59 15.22 28.81
C VAL A 27 -52.89 16.43 27.91
N MET A 28 -52.97 16.19 26.60
CA MET A 28 -54.25 16.20 25.86
C MET A 28 -54.07 15.57 24.46
N ALA A 29 -55.18 15.26 23.79
CA ALA A 29 -55.22 14.56 22.51
C ALA A 29 -56.09 15.30 21.46
N GLU A 30 -56.28 14.65 20.32
CA GLU A 30 -57.33 14.87 19.30
C GLU A 30 -57.15 15.98 18.23
N GLU A 31 -56.93 15.48 17.01
CA GLU A 31 -57.72 15.72 15.78
C GLU A 31 -57.28 16.69 14.65
N ILE A 32 -57.20 16.07 13.45
CA ILE A 32 -57.65 16.53 12.11
C ILE A 32 -56.96 17.76 11.47
N SER A 33 -56.19 17.52 10.39
CA SER A 33 -56.65 17.79 9.01
C SER A 33 -55.67 17.32 7.92
N ASP A 34 -56.18 16.83 6.78
CA ASP A 34 -55.41 16.57 5.57
C ASP A 34 -54.72 17.83 4.99
N THR A 35 -53.51 17.67 4.43
CA THR A 35 -53.16 18.30 3.15
C THR A 35 -52.10 17.45 2.41
N THR A 36 -52.22 17.34 1.09
CA THR A 36 -51.32 16.60 0.19
C THR A 36 -50.27 17.52 -0.47
N VAL A 37 -49.60 17.05 -1.55
CA VAL A 37 -48.55 17.74 -2.37
C VAL A 37 -47.12 17.59 -1.83
N THR A 38 -46.07 17.23 -2.58
CA THR A 38 -45.76 16.20 -3.62
C THR A 38 -44.26 16.36 -3.98
N GLU A 39 -43.74 15.54 -4.90
CA GLU A 39 -42.39 15.65 -5.52
C GLU A 39 -41.24 15.21 -4.58
N ASN A 40 -40.57 14.10 -4.87
CA ASN A 40 -39.60 13.82 -5.95
C ASN A 40 -38.21 14.38 -5.63
N ASP A 41 -37.25 13.49 -5.43
CA ASP A 41 -36.11 13.46 -6.35
C ASP A 41 -35.55 12.03 -6.47
N SER A 42 -35.03 11.68 -7.64
CA SER A 42 -34.58 10.31 -7.93
C SER A 42 -33.28 10.31 -8.73
N TYR A 43 -32.30 9.52 -8.31
CA TYR A 43 -31.10 9.26 -9.11
C TYR A 43 -30.88 7.78 -9.39
N GLN A 44 -30.49 7.51 -10.63
CA GLN A 44 -30.28 6.18 -11.22
C GLN A 44 -28.85 5.69 -10.96
N ILE A 45 -28.65 4.37 -10.99
CA ILE A 45 -27.37 3.76 -11.35
C ILE A 45 -27.66 2.72 -12.43
N GLU A 46 -26.82 2.71 -13.47
CA GLU A 46 -27.06 1.99 -14.73
C GLU A 46 -26.70 0.50 -14.67
N LYS A 47 -27.15 -0.26 -15.67
CA LYS A 47 -26.69 -1.63 -15.97
C LYS A 47 -26.31 -1.74 -17.44
N SER A 48 -25.20 -2.41 -17.73
CA SER A 48 -24.77 -2.80 -19.07
C SER A 48 -24.28 -4.26 -19.10
N GLU A 49 -25.26 -5.18 -19.11
CA GLU A 49 -25.47 -6.33 -20.01
C GLU A 49 -24.29 -7.08 -20.72
N ILE A 50 -24.61 -8.28 -21.25
CA ILE A 50 -23.82 -9.17 -22.16
C ILE A 50 -22.90 -10.15 -21.38
N GLU A 51 -23.34 -11.38 -21.06
CA GLU A 51 -23.36 -12.63 -21.90
C GLU A 51 -21.99 -13.36 -21.97
N LYS A 52 -21.85 -14.70 -22.11
CA LYS A 52 -22.77 -15.79 -22.54
C LYS A 52 -22.22 -17.19 -22.16
N ASN A 53 -23.09 -18.18 -21.92
CA ASN A 53 -22.91 -19.65 -22.15
C ASN A 53 -21.79 -20.40 -21.34
N VAL A 54 -21.79 -21.74 -21.16
CA VAL A 54 -22.67 -22.86 -21.60
C VAL A 54 -22.70 -24.01 -20.55
N GLU A 55 -23.57 -25.02 -20.75
CA GLU A 55 -23.70 -26.39 -20.15
C GLU A 55 -22.79 -26.81 -18.96
N ALA A 56 -23.23 -27.40 -17.84
CA ALA A 56 -24.27 -28.42 -17.53
C ALA A 56 -23.93 -29.88 -17.90
N ASP A 57 -23.72 -30.75 -16.90
CA ASP A 57 -24.29 -32.12 -16.85
C ASP A 57 -24.32 -32.71 -15.40
N SER A 58 -24.87 -33.93 -15.29
CA SER A 58 -25.00 -34.90 -14.18
C SER A 58 -23.83 -35.07 -13.16
N GLY A 59 -24.04 -35.67 -11.97
CA GLY A 59 -25.28 -36.18 -11.37
C GLY A 59 -25.13 -36.95 -10.03
N GLN A 60 -26.28 -37.51 -9.60
CA GLN A 60 -26.59 -38.47 -8.51
C GLN A 60 -25.61 -39.64 -8.31
N ASP A 61 -25.58 -40.46 -7.23
CA ASP A 61 -26.11 -40.54 -5.82
C ASP A 61 -25.33 -41.73 -5.16
N GLU A 62 -25.47 -42.23 -3.91
CA GLU A 62 -26.37 -42.09 -2.74
C GLU A 62 -25.60 -42.47 -1.42
N SER A 63 -26.29 -42.54 -0.26
CA SER A 63 -25.97 -43.31 0.98
C SER A 63 -24.51 -43.35 1.52
N GLN A 64 -24.19 -42.71 2.66
CA GLN A 64 -24.42 -43.18 4.05
C GLN A 64 -23.77 -44.52 4.45
N ILE A 65 -22.89 -44.46 5.47
CA ILE A 65 -22.99 -45.19 6.75
C ILE A 65 -22.16 -44.43 7.81
N GLU A 66 -22.57 -44.48 9.08
CA GLU A 66 -21.80 -43.94 10.21
C GLU A 66 -20.81 -44.98 10.73
N GLU A 67 -19.58 -44.56 11.02
CA GLU A 67 -18.77 -45.20 12.06
C GLU A 67 -18.05 -44.11 12.87
N VAL A 68 -17.86 -44.36 14.17
CA VAL A 68 -17.39 -43.35 15.13
C VAL A 68 -15.97 -43.67 15.53
N GLU A 69 -15.03 -42.86 15.07
CA GLU A 69 -13.63 -42.91 15.51
C GLU A 69 -13.18 -41.52 16.01
N SER A 70 -12.15 -41.51 16.85
CA SER A 70 -11.78 -40.35 17.66
C SER A 70 -11.18 -39.22 16.85
N GLN A 71 -11.66 -37.99 17.08
CA GLN A 71 -10.86 -36.81 16.77
C GLN A 71 -9.67 -36.76 17.74
N GLU A 72 -8.51 -37.22 17.27
CA GLU A 72 -7.26 -36.70 17.80
C GLU A 72 -7.18 -35.21 17.44
N VAL A 73 -6.86 -34.39 18.42
CA VAL A 73 -6.69 -32.95 18.23
C VAL A 73 -5.26 -32.75 17.75
N VAL A 74 -5.07 -32.81 16.43
CA VAL A 74 -3.80 -32.39 15.81
C VAL A 74 -3.60 -30.92 16.16
N SER A 75 -2.64 -30.66 17.04
CA SER A 75 -2.12 -29.31 17.25
C SER A 75 -1.27 -28.92 16.04
N ASN A 76 -1.56 -27.76 15.44
CA ASN A 76 -0.57 -27.07 14.60
C ASN A 76 0.60 -26.67 15.51
N GLY A 77 1.58 -27.55 15.65
CA GLY A 77 2.76 -27.35 16.48
C GLY A 77 3.72 -26.33 15.86
N LEU A 78 4.48 -25.63 16.70
CA LEU A 78 5.49 -24.67 16.25
C LEU A 78 6.76 -25.39 15.78
N LEU A 79 6.74 -25.92 14.56
CA LEU A 79 7.94 -26.37 13.88
C LEU A 79 8.66 -25.13 13.30
N ASN A 80 9.83 -24.80 13.84
CA ASN A 80 10.53 -23.55 13.49
C ASN A 80 11.40 -23.73 12.24
N TYR A 81 12.20 -24.80 12.19
CA TYR A 81 12.98 -25.18 11.00
C TYR A 81 13.41 -26.66 11.05
N VAL A 82 13.78 -27.21 9.89
CA VAL A 82 14.48 -28.50 9.77
C VAL A 82 15.78 -28.29 9.01
N GLY A 83 16.90 -28.72 9.58
CA GLY A 83 18.24 -28.63 8.98
C GLY A 83 18.86 -30.00 8.76
N ILE A 84 19.48 -30.20 7.59
CA ILE A 84 20.23 -31.40 7.25
C ILE A 84 21.71 -31.03 7.05
N ASP A 85 22.56 -31.65 7.85
CA ASP A 85 24.03 -31.43 7.93
C ASP A 85 24.74 -31.58 6.58
N LYS A 86 24.29 -32.52 5.75
CA LYS A 86 24.90 -32.86 4.46
C LYS A 86 23.82 -33.14 3.42
N PRO A 87 23.58 -32.25 2.44
CA PRO A 87 22.63 -32.53 1.35
C PRO A 87 23.09 -33.69 0.46
N TYR A 88 24.39 -33.98 0.42
CA TYR A 88 24.97 -35.15 -0.23
C TYR A 88 26.01 -35.81 0.69
N LEU A 89 25.74 -37.05 1.09
CA LEU A 89 26.58 -37.90 1.94
C LEU A 89 27.37 -38.89 1.08
N THR A 90 28.67 -39.04 1.33
CA THR A 90 29.49 -40.09 0.71
C THR A 90 29.75 -41.18 1.74
N SER A 91 29.32 -42.42 1.50
CA SER A 91 29.36 -43.47 2.52
C SER A 91 30.73 -44.19 2.62
N PRO A 92 31.09 -44.79 3.78
CA PRO A 92 30.37 -44.78 5.05
C PRO A 92 30.61 -43.50 5.86
N ASP A 93 29.53 -42.81 6.21
CA ASP A 93 29.54 -41.56 6.98
C ASP A 93 28.19 -41.42 7.71
N THR A 94 28.09 -40.49 8.66
CA THR A 94 26.88 -40.22 9.45
C THR A 94 26.20 -38.94 8.98
N GLN A 95 24.90 -39.06 8.73
CA GLN A 95 24.01 -37.94 8.53
C GLN A 95 23.55 -37.39 9.89
N LYS A 96 23.59 -36.07 10.06
CA LYS A 96 22.89 -35.40 11.14
C LYS A 96 21.68 -34.64 10.61
N ILE A 97 20.60 -34.64 11.38
CA ILE A 97 19.36 -33.91 11.11
C ILE A 97 18.99 -33.20 12.41
N VAL A 98 18.67 -31.90 12.34
CA VAL A 98 18.13 -31.15 13.46
C VAL A 98 16.74 -30.63 13.13
N VAL A 99 15.83 -30.81 14.09
CA VAL A 99 14.50 -30.20 14.10
C VAL A 99 14.48 -29.16 15.22
N SER A 100 14.05 -27.93 14.91
CA SER A 100 13.69 -26.94 15.92
C SER A 100 12.17 -26.94 16.11
N TYR A 101 11.73 -27.15 17.35
CA TYR A 101 10.32 -27.24 17.71
C TYR A 101 10.03 -26.56 19.05
N GLY A 102 9.08 -25.61 19.04
CA GLY A 102 8.60 -24.92 20.23
C GLY A 102 9.44 -23.70 20.64
N ASP A 103 9.23 -23.22 21.88
CA ASP A 103 10.04 -22.18 22.53
C ASP A 103 11.06 -22.73 23.55
N GLY A 104 11.17 -24.06 23.63
CA GLY A 104 12.07 -24.78 24.53
C GLY A 104 11.46 -25.09 25.90
N THR A 105 10.27 -24.58 26.22
CA THR A 105 9.56 -24.89 27.48
C THR A 105 8.70 -26.15 27.39
N GLU A 106 8.52 -26.73 26.20
CA GLU A 106 7.69 -27.90 25.92
C GLU A 106 8.18 -29.17 26.64
N ALA A 107 7.23 -29.89 27.24
CA ALA A 107 7.47 -31.02 28.14
C ALA A 107 7.72 -32.35 27.38
N ILE A 108 8.44 -32.26 26.26
CA ILE A 108 8.70 -33.37 25.34
C ILE A 108 9.68 -34.36 25.96
N SER A 109 9.23 -35.60 26.16
CA SER A 109 10.01 -36.69 26.76
C SER A 109 10.70 -37.61 25.76
N GLU A 110 10.14 -37.77 24.56
CA GLU A 110 10.67 -38.57 23.46
C GLU A 110 10.40 -37.85 22.14
N ALA A 111 11.31 -37.98 21.16
CA ALA A 111 11.14 -37.41 19.82
C ALA A 111 11.83 -38.29 18.76
N LYS A 112 11.31 -38.24 17.53
CA LYS A 112 11.73 -39.05 16.37
C LYS A 112 11.61 -38.27 15.07
N ILE A 113 12.46 -38.61 14.10
CA ILE A 113 12.34 -38.20 12.70
C ILE A 113 12.12 -39.43 11.83
N VAL A 114 11.15 -39.34 10.90
CA VAL A 114 10.81 -40.41 9.96
C VAL A 114 11.08 -39.91 8.55
N TYR A 115 11.82 -40.70 7.76
CA TYR A 115 12.20 -40.37 6.39
C TYR A 115 12.18 -41.61 5.50
N GLN A 116 11.95 -41.41 4.20
CA GLN A 116 11.77 -42.47 3.22
C GLN A 116 12.81 -42.40 2.11
N LYS A 117 13.39 -43.55 1.79
CA LYS A 117 14.24 -43.78 0.61
C LYS A 117 13.38 -43.88 -0.65
N ALA A 118 13.90 -43.44 -1.79
CA ALA A 118 13.19 -43.45 -3.07
C ALA A 118 12.74 -44.84 -3.60
N ASP A 119 13.19 -45.95 -3.00
CA ASP A 119 12.67 -47.30 -3.26
C ASP A 119 11.40 -47.67 -2.43
N GLY A 120 10.97 -46.76 -1.55
CA GLY A 120 9.83 -46.89 -0.64
C GLY A 120 10.20 -47.29 0.79
N THR A 121 11.45 -47.63 1.08
CA THR A 121 11.90 -48.04 2.43
C THR A 121 11.82 -46.88 3.41
N ILE A 122 11.16 -47.08 4.55
CA ILE A 122 11.01 -46.07 5.62
C ILE A 122 12.03 -46.34 6.73
N PHE A 123 12.63 -45.25 7.22
CA PHE A 123 13.58 -45.19 8.32
C PHE A 123 12.99 -44.30 9.43
N GLU A 124 13.29 -44.61 10.69
CA GLU A 124 12.78 -43.92 11.88
C GLU A 124 13.90 -43.86 12.91
N ASP A 125 14.44 -42.66 13.15
CA ASP A 125 15.46 -42.41 14.17
C ASP A 125 14.85 -41.73 15.40
N THR A 126 15.30 -42.16 16.57
CA THR A 126 14.97 -41.49 17.85
C THR A 126 16.05 -40.47 18.18
N MET A 127 15.65 -39.37 18.82
CA MET A 127 16.49 -38.23 19.16
C MET A 127 17.76 -38.62 19.93
N SER A 128 18.91 -38.21 19.40
CA SER A 128 20.25 -38.40 19.96
C SER A 128 20.54 -37.42 21.10
N SER A 129 20.11 -36.16 20.98
CA SER A 129 20.21 -35.15 22.05
C SER A 129 19.17 -34.01 21.89
N ARG A 130 18.93 -33.26 22.96
CA ARG A 130 18.07 -32.05 22.99
C ARG A 130 18.81 -30.89 23.65
N GLN A 131 18.66 -29.68 23.12
CA GLN A 131 18.95 -28.43 23.82
C GLN A 131 17.83 -27.43 23.58
N GLU A 132 17.10 -27.07 24.63
CA GLU A 132 15.97 -26.12 24.58
C GLU A 132 14.94 -26.52 23.50
N GLU A 133 14.77 -25.75 22.42
CA GLU A 133 13.88 -26.06 21.28
C GLU A 133 14.50 -26.99 20.21
N LEU A 134 15.78 -27.35 20.32
CA LEU A 134 16.52 -28.12 19.29
C LEU A 134 16.60 -29.61 19.60
N PHE A 135 16.27 -30.43 18.60
CA PHE A 135 16.23 -31.90 18.62
C PHE A 135 17.18 -32.46 17.56
N LEU A 136 18.25 -33.14 17.98
CA LEU A 136 19.25 -33.75 17.09
C LEU A 136 18.99 -35.24 16.86
N PHE A 137 19.15 -35.67 15.61
CA PHE A 137 19.08 -37.06 15.14
C PHE A 137 20.36 -37.39 14.35
N GLU A 138 20.90 -38.60 14.52
CA GLU A 138 22.12 -39.06 13.83
C GLU A 138 21.96 -40.48 13.27
N HIS A 139 22.26 -40.68 11.98
CA HIS A 139 22.17 -41.98 11.31
C HIS A 139 23.42 -42.30 10.49
N SER A 140 24.07 -43.44 10.74
CA SER A 140 25.25 -43.88 10.00
C SER A 140 24.86 -44.72 8.77
N PHE A 141 25.14 -44.20 7.57
CA PHE A 141 24.83 -44.89 6.31
C PHE A 141 26.05 -45.66 5.78
N SER A 142 25.80 -46.76 5.05
CA SER A 142 26.82 -47.62 4.45
C SER A 142 26.71 -47.67 2.92
N GLY A 143 27.70 -48.29 2.26
CA GLY A 143 27.73 -48.43 0.80
C GLY A 143 26.65 -49.35 0.19
N GLU A 144 25.84 -50.02 1.01
CA GLU A 144 24.63 -50.72 0.55
C GLU A 144 23.38 -49.81 0.63
N ASP A 145 23.45 -48.69 1.36
CA ASP A 145 22.35 -47.76 1.59
C ASP A 145 22.21 -46.66 0.53
N LYS A 146 23.05 -46.67 -0.52
CA LYS A 146 22.99 -45.72 -1.64
C LYS A 146 21.55 -45.45 -2.15
N GLY A 147 21.22 -44.18 -2.34
CA GLY A 147 19.95 -43.70 -2.85
C GLY A 147 19.61 -42.29 -2.35
N THR A 148 18.43 -41.79 -2.69
CA THR A 148 17.93 -40.48 -2.25
C THR A 148 16.82 -40.66 -1.22
N TYR A 149 16.74 -39.70 -0.29
CA TYR A 149 15.93 -39.77 0.92
C TYR A 149 15.13 -38.46 1.12
N THR A 150 13.87 -38.59 1.56
CA THR A 150 12.94 -37.49 1.83
C THR A 150 12.43 -37.59 3.26
N LEU A 151 12.49 -36.51 4.03
CA LEU A 151 11.92 -36.47 5.38
C LEU A 151 10.40 -36.37 5.26
N LEU A 152 9.68 -37.20 6.03
CA LEU A 152 8.22 -37.28 5.98
C LEU A 152 7.56 -36.61 7.17
N ARG A 153 8.03 -36.91 8.39
CA ARG A 153 7.35 -36.47 9.63
C ARG A 153 8.23 -36.47 10.86
N PHE A 154 7.95 -35.52 11.74
CA PHE A 154 8.50 -35.42 13.11
C PHE A 154 7.45 -35.92 14.10
N VAL A 155 7.83 -36.86 14.97
CA VAL A 155 6.93 -37.49 15.96
C VAL A 155 7.50 -37.25 17.35
N TYR A 156 6.70 -36.77 18.29
CA TYR A 156 7.16 -36.45 19.64
C TYR A 156 6.12 -36.79 20.71
N VAL A 157 6.56 -36.96 21.96
CA VAL A 157 5.68 -37.28 23.10
C VAL A 157 5.72 -36.12 24.09
N GLU A 158 4.63 -35.37 24.20
CA GLU A 158 4.44 -34.29 25.19
C GLU A 158 3.34 -34.68 26.19
N ASP A 159 3.56 -34.41 27.48
CA ASP A 159 2.67 -34.77 28.59
C ASP A 159 2.21 -36.26 28.62
N GLY A 160 2.95 -37.14 27.92
CA GLY A 160 2.65 -38.56 27.77
C GLY A 160 1.68 -38.91 26.62
N VAL A 161 1.45 -37.99 25.69
CA VAL A 161 0.67 -38.21 24.46
C VAL A 161 1.59 -38.08 23.24
N GLU A 162 1.57 -39.07 22.35
CA GLU A 162 2.30 -39.00 21.07
C GLU A 162 1.58 -38.03 20.11
N GLN A 163 2.36 -37.16 19.47
CA GLN A 163 1.96 -36.17 18.48
C GLN A 163 2.77 -36.40 17.21
N THR A 164 2.17 -36.16 16.04
CA THR A 164 2.83 -36.29 14.73
C THR A 164 2.64 -35.02 13.93
N ILE A 165 3.73 -34.52 13.36
CA ILE A 165 3.76 -33.44 12.39
C ILE A 165 4.21 -34.03 11.05
N GLU A 166 3.27 -34.22 10.13
CA GLU A 166 3.56 -34.56 8.73
C GLU A 166 4.15 -33.32 8.05
N LEU A 167 5.41 -33.39 7.63
CA LEU A 167 6.18 -32.23 7.13
C LEU A 167 5.62 -31.67 5.82
N GLN A 168 5.00 -32.53 5.00
CA GLN A 168 4.35 -32.12 3.76
C GLN A 168 3.06 -31.32 3.99
N ASP A 169 2.34 -31.52 5.10
CA ASP A 169 1.11 -30.76 5.42
C ASP A 169 1.41 -29.31 5.87
N ILE A 170 2.69 -28.95 5.99
CA ILE A 170 3.21 -27.63 6.37
C ILE A 170 4.32 -27.14 5.40
N ASP A 171 4.31 -27.63 4.16
CA ASP A 171 5.19 -27.23 3.05
C ASP A 171 6.72 -27.41 3.30
N VAL A 172 7.15 -28.31 4.19
CA VAL A 172 8.57 -28.63 4.45
C VAL A 172 9.05 -29.78 3.55
N GLU A 173 9.53 -29.46 2.34
CA GLU A 173 10.15 -30.43 1.43
C GLU A 173 11.67 -30.60 1.68
N ALA A 174 12.05 -31.42 2.67
CA ALA A 174 13.45 -31.67 3.04
C ALA A 174 13.98 -33.02 2.48
N MET A 175 15.10 -32.98 1.76
CA MET A 175 15.72 -34.14 1.09
C MET A 175 17.25 -34.18 1.20
N PHE A 176 17.83 -35.38 1.09
CA PHE A 176 19.27 -35.59 0.96
C PHE A 176 19.61 -36.82 0.10
N GLY A 177 20.85 -36.89 -0.39
CA GLY A 177 21.39 -38.01 -1.17
C GLY A 177 22.49 -38.78 -0.42
N VAL A 178 22.52 -40.10 -0.56
CA VAL A 178 23.61 -40.98 -0.09
C VAL A 178 24.21 -41.68 -1.29
N ASP A 179 25.45 -41.34 -1.65
CA ASP A 179 26.15 -41.77 -2.87
C ASP A 179 25.34 -41.58 -4.18
N GLU A 180 24.26 -40.79 -4.17
CA GLU A 180 23.34 -40.55 -5.29
C GLU A 180 22.73 -39.14 -5.19
N GLU A 181 22.76 -38.39 -6.29
CA GLU A 181 22.24 -37.02 -6.35
C GLU A 181 20.72 -37.01 -6.51
N TYR A 182 20.02 -36.13 -5.79
CA TYR A 182 18.57 -35.97 -5.88
C TYR A 182 18.17 -34.92 -6.94
N PRO A 183 16.97 -35.02 -7.55
CA PRO A 183 16.54 -34.07 -8.58
C PRO A 183 16.50 -32.62 -8.05
N GLY A 184 17.33 -31.75 -8.62
CA GLY A 184 17.50 -30.36 -8.20
C GLY A 184 18.90 -30.05 -7.68
N TYR A 185 19.63 -31.06 -7.19
CA TYR A 185 21.07 -30.97 -6.93
C TYR A 185 21.86 -30.84 -8.25
N ASN A 186 22.99 -30.11 -8.24
CA ASN A 186 23.77 -29.81 -9.44
C ASN A 186 25.27 -29.68 -9.12
N SER A 187 26.05 -30.70 -9.44
CA SER A 187 27.48 -30.82 -9.08
C SER A 187 28.48 -30.28 -10.11
N ASP A 188 28.04 -29.85 -11.30
CA ASP A 188 28.89 -29.70 -12.49
C ASP A 188 29.23 -28.23 -12.86
N SER A 189 29.09 -27.27 -11.94
CA SER A 189 29.38 -25.84 -12.18
C SER A 189 30.83 -25.46 -11.84
N SER A 190 31.70 -25.41 -12.86
CA SER A 190 33.15 -25.21 -12.71
C SER A 190 33.59 -23.74 -12.61
N ASP A 191 33.16 -23.00 -11.59
CA ASP A 191 33.76 -21.72 -11.17
C ASP A 191 34.28 -21.82 -9.73
N VAL A 192 35.43 -21.18 -9.45
CA VAL A 192 36.20 -21.45 -8.21
C VAL A 192 35.67 -20.62 -7.04
N ILE A 193 34.77 -21.24 -6.28
CA ILE A 193 34.33 -20.79 -4.95
C ILE A 193 35.28 -21.38 -3.88
N SER A 194 35.51 -20.65 -2.79
CA SER A 194 36.38 -21.08 -1.67
C SER A 194 35.69 -22.09 -0.74
N GLN A 195 36.49 -22.80 0.05
CA GLN A 195 36.08 -23.93 0.90
C GLN A 195 35.19 -23.56 2.12
N GLU A 196 34.52 -22.41 2.08
CA GLU A 196 33.71 -21.83 3.18
C GLU A 196 32.21 -21.71 2.82
N GLU A 197 31.81 -22.06 1.58
CA GLU A 197 30.41 -21.99 1.09
C GLU A 197 29.85 -23.36 0.64
N ILE A 198 30.10 -24.41 1.44
CA ILE A 198 29.34 -25.68 1.35
C ILE A 198 28.75 -25.93 2.73
N ASP A 199 27.60 -25.30 2.99
CA ASP A 199 26.94 -25.31 4.30
C ASP A 199 25.46 -25.72 4.14
N THR A 200 25.05 -26.58 5.08
CA THR A 200 23.70 -27.07 5.43
C THR A 200 22.48 -26.72 4.55
N SER A 201 21.71 -27.73 4.14
CA SER A 201 20.34 -27.54 3.62
C SER A 201 19.35 -27.36 4.76
N VAL A 202 18.96 -26.11 5.03
CA VAL A 202 17.88 -25.74 5.96
C VAL A 202 16.60 -25.46 5.18
N VAL A 203 15.49 -26.08 5.61
CA VAL A 203 14.15 -25.84 5.07
C VAL A 203 13.32 -25.13 6.15
N SER A 204 12.98 -23.88 5.87
CA SER A 204 12.07 -23.03 6.65
C SER A 204 10.68 -23.01 6.02
N ILE A 205 9.64 -23.04 6.84
CA ILE A 205 8.25 -22.80 6.39
C ILE A 205 8.16 -21.35 5.93
N ASP A 206 7.60 -21.11 4.74
CA ASP A 206 7.87 -19.86 4.01
C ASP A 206 7.06 -18.65 4.50
N SER A 207 7.78 -17.62 4.94
CA SER A 207 7.34 -16.22 4.82
C SER A 207 8.50 -15.25 4.59
N ASP A 208 9.28 -15.51 3.52
CA ASP A 208 10.24 -14.61 2.84
C ASP A 208 11.49 -14.07 3.61
N GLU A 209 12.65 -14.21 2.93
CA GLU A 209 14.00 -13.66 3.20
C GLU A 209 14.84 -14.23 4.40
N VAL A 210 15.74 -15.14 4.01
CA VAL A 210 16.79 -15.82 4.79
C VAL A 210 17.76 -14.88 5.53
N ALA A 211 18.18 -15.29 6.73
CA ALA A 211 19.40 -14.83 7.40
C ALA A 211 20.38 -15.99 7.62
N THR A 212 21.68 -15.71 7.52
CA THR A 212 22.75 -16.73 7.68
C THR A 212 23.16 -16.90 9.14
N ALA A 213 22.92 -18.10 9.68
CA ALA A 213 23.57 -18.61 10.88
C ALA A 213 24.68 -19.59 10.45
N GLN A 214 25.93 -19.33 10.84
CA GLN A 214 27.04 -20.29 10.70
C GLN A 214 27.58 -20.67 12.08
N GLY A 215 27.88 -21.96 12.23
CA GLY A 215 28.34 -22.61 13.44
C GLY A 215 27.92 -24.07 13.41
N GLU A 216 28.89 -24.98 13.27
CA GLU A 216 28.64 -26.40 13.04
C GLU A 216 27.73 -27.00 14.12
N ILE A 217 26.58 -27.51 13.69
CA ILE A 217 25.37 -27.69 14.53
C ILE A 217 25.57 -28.71 15.68
N ALA A 218 26.60 -29.55 15.61
CA ALA A 218 26.88 -30.59 16.61
C ALA A 218 27.83 -30.15 17.75
N ASP A 219 28.70 -29.16 17.53
CA ASP A 219 29.82 -28.88 18.45
C ASP A 219 29.40 -28.14 19.74
N ALA A 220 28.17 -27.63 19.79
CA ALA A 220 27.62 -26.91 20.93
C ALA A 220 27.31 -27.80 22.16
N ILE A 221 27.16 -29.12 21.98
CA ILE A 221 26.55 -30.01 23.01
C ILE A 221 27.55 -31.01 23.63
N GLY A 222 28.68 -31.33 22.98
CA GLY A 222 29.57 -32.39 23.46
C GLY A 222 31.05 -32.14 23.23
N ASN A 223 31.83 -32.06 24.32
CA ASN A 223 33.27 -32.35 24.28
C ASN A 223 33.82 -32.70 25.68
N THR A 224 34.40 -33.90 25.83
CA THR A 224 35.25 -34.30 26.96
C THR A 224 36.25 -35.37 26.51
N GLU A 225 37.45 -35.37 27.10
CA GLU A 225 38.54 -36.38 26.97
C GLU A 225 39.37 -36.37 25.66
N GLU A 226 40.61 -35.85 25.77
CA GLU A 226 41.93 -36.51 25.56
C GLU A 226 42.11 -37.53 24.38
N GLU A 227 43.26 -37.63 23.68
CA GLU A 227 44.65 -37.19 23.99
C GLU A 227 45.58 -37.11 22.73
N GLU A 228 46.79 -36.57 22.93
CA GLU A 228 48.06 -36.67 22.15
C GLU A 228 48.13 -36.61 20.59
N GLY A 229 48.95 -35.68 20.08
CA GLY A 229 49.54 -35.70 18.73
C GLY A 229 50.84 -34.89 18.65
N ILE A 230 51.96 -35.51 18.20
CA ILE A 230 53.33 -34.94 18.33
C ILE A 230 53.91 -34.52 16.96
N ALA A 231 54.83 -33.53 16.99
CA ALA A 231 55.78 -33.10 15.94
C ALA A 231 55.29 -31.96 15.00
N THR A 232 56.13 -31.02 14.51
CA THR A 232 57.56 -30.73 14.77
C THR A 232 57.89 -29.26 14.48
N TYR A 233 59.00 -28.73 15.02
CA TYR A 233 59.51 -27.41 14.67
C TYR A 233 59.87 -27.24 13.18
N SER A 234 59.50 -26.10 12.61
CA SER A 234 60.27 -25.42 11.56
C SER A 234 60.26 -23.93 11.82
N SER A 235 61.40 -23.26 11.68
CA SER A 235 61.48 -21.80 11.70
C SER A 235 61.32 -21.25 10.29
N ASP A 236 60.58 -20.15 10.13
CA ASP A 236 61.13 -18.84 9.73
C ASP A 236 59.99 -17.86 9.36
N GLU A 237 60.19 -16.60 9.75
CA GLU A 237 59.48 -15.36 9.36
C GLU A 237 58.11 -15.48 8.65
N GLN A 238 57.01 -15.51 9.43
CA GLN A 238 55.67 -15.12 8.96
C GLN A 238 55.08 -13.99 9.81
N THR A 239 54.45 -13.03 9.14
CA THR A 239 53.73 -11.91 9.76
C THR A 239 52.42 -12.40 10.37
N LYS A 240 52.29 -12.41 11.70
CA LYS A 240 50.99 -12.60 12.38
C LYS A 240 49.99 -11.55 11.86
N ASN A 241 48.89 -12.00 11.29
CA ASN A 241 47.84 -11.14 10.73
C ASN A 241 46.54 -11.30 11.54
N GLY A 242 46.62 -10.98 12.84
CA GLY A 242 45.55 -11.11 13.82
C GLY A 242 45.83 -10.25 15.07
N ASN A 243 44.87 -10.13 15.97
CA ASN A 243 45.02 -9.34 17.20
C ASN A 243 46.11 -9.90 18.11
N VAL A 244 46.89 -9.01 18.73
CA VAL A 244 47.79 -9.34 19.85
C VAL A 244 46.97 -9.79 21.05
N ILE A 245 47.34 -10.89 21.69
CA ILE A 245 46.56 -11.44 22.81
C ILE A 245 47.24 -11.12 24.14
N VAL A 246 46.66 -10.19 24.88
CA VAL A 246 47.12 -9.78 26.22
C VAL A 246 46.24 -10.44 27.26
N VAL A 247 46.86 -11.18 28.19
CA VAL A 247 46.16 -11.78 29.32
C VAL A 247 46.58 -11.07 30.59
N LEU A 248 45.58 -10.55 31.31
CA LEU A 248 45.77 -9.89 32.59
C LEU A 248 45.44 -10.88 33.71
N ASP A 249 46.37 -11.06 34.63
CA ASP A 249 46.19 -11.94 35.78
C ASP A 249 46.12 -11.12 37.06
N PRO A 250 44.92 -10.92 37.66
CA PRO A 250 44.82 -10.26 38.94
C PRO A 250 45.32 -11.23 40.02
N GLY A 251 46.49 -10.93 40.58
CA GLY A 251 47.15 -11.76 41.58
C GLY A 251 46.23 -12.12 42.75
N HIS A 252 46.46 -13.31 43.32
CA HIS A 252 45.65 -13.88 44.41
C HIS A 252 44.16 -14.02 44.05
N GLY A 253 43.25 -14.21 45.02
CA GLY A 253 41.81 -14.33 44.79
C GLY A 253 41.09 -15.34 45.69
N GLY A 254 39.80 -15.09 45.97
CA GLY A 254 38.95 -15.95 46.78
C GLY A 254 39.48 -16.06 48.22
N THR A 255 39.89 -17.26 48.62
CA THR A 255 40.49 -17.53 49.94
C THR A 255 41.94 -17.07 50.08
N ASP A 256 42.63 -16.80 48.98
CA ASP A 256 43.97 -16.20 49.01
C ASP A 256 43.85 -14.68 48.95
N SER A 257 44.20 -14.00 50.05
CA SER A 257 44.14 -12.55 50.17
C SER A 257 45.29 -11.82 49.46
N GLY A 258 46.38 -12.52 49.17
CA GLY A 258 47.69 -11.91 49.03
C GLY A 258 48.12 -11.19 50.31
N ALA A 259 48.97 -10.18 50.19
CA ALA A 259 49.37 -9.32 51.29
C ALA A 259 48.17 -8.51 51.85
N VAL A 260 48.20 -8.29 53.17
CA VAL A 260 47.17 -7.53 53.89
C VAL A 260 47.85 -6.49 54.78
N GLY A 261 47.49 -5.22 54.60
CA GLY A 261 48.17 -4.10 55.26
C GLY A 261 47.34 -2.82 55.25
N ASN A 262 47.46 -1.98 56.29
CA ASN A 262 46.85 -0.64 56.38
C ASN A 262 45.32 -0.56 56.12
N GLY A 263 44.59 -1.68 56.25
CA GLY A 263 43.15 -1.79 55.98
C GLY A 263 42.79 -2.29 54.57
N LEU A 264 43.77 -2.72 53.79
CA LEU A 264 43.65 -3.19 52.41
C LEU A 264 44.02 -4.68 52.29
N GLN A 265 43.46 -5.36 51.28
CA GLN A 265 43.88 -6.69 50.81
C GLN A 265 44.37 -6.58 49.37
N GLU A 266 45.48 -7.24 49.06
CA GLU A 266 46.07 -7.23 47.72
C GLU A 266 45.08 -7.73 46.65
N LYS A 267 44.42 -8.88 46.89
CA LYS A 267 43.48 -9.49 45.92
C LYS A 267 42.35 -8.59 45.41
N ASP A 268 41.96 -7.58 46.20
CA ASP A 268 40.89 -6.63 45.89
C ASP A 268 41.44 -5.49 45.02
N LEU A 269 42.67 -5.05 45.32
CA LEU A 269 43.39 -4.00 44.58
C LEU A 269 43.81 -4.51 43.19
N THR A 270 44.37 -5.73 43.12
CA THR A 270 44.82 -6.34 41.87
C THR A 270 43.66 -6.52 40.90
N LEU A 271 42.49 -6.97 41.38
CA LEU A 271 41.28 -7.09 40.56
C LEU A 271 40.81 -5.74 40.00
N LYS A 272 40.88 -4.65 40.80
CA LYS A 272 40.53 -3.31 40.30
C LYS A 272 41.51 -2.80 39.25
N ILE A 273 42.82 -2.86 39.53
CA ILE A 273 43.86 -2.40 38.60
C ILE A 273 43.78 -3.18 37.28
N ALA A 274 43.62 -4.51 37.34
CA ALA A 274 43.46 -5.34 36.15
C ALA A 274 42.19 -5.00 35.34
N LYS A 275 41.05 -4.73 35.99
CA LYS A 275 39.84 -4.27 35.29
C LYS A 275 40.03 -2.90 34.62
N TYR A 276 40.72 -1.96 35.26
CA TYR A 276 41.05 -0.68 34.64
C TYR A 276 42.09 -0.79 33.52
N CYS A 277 42.99 -1.76 33.59
CA CYS A 277 43.91 -2.09 32.50
C CYS A 277 43.16 -2.70 31.30
N LYS A 278 42.21 -3.63 31.52
CA LYS A 278 41.30 -4.15 30.46
C LYS A 278 40.49 -3.03 29.82
N GLU A 279 39.79 -2.23 30.64
CA GLU A 279 38.98 -1.09 30.19
C GLU A 279 39.79 -0.09 29.35
N GLU A 280 41.08 0.09 29.61
CA GLU A 280 41.94 1.00 28.85
C GLU A 280 42.57 0.35 27.61
N LEU A 281 42.97 -0.93 27.67
CA LEU A 281 43.49 -1.67 26.51
C LEU A 281 42.42 -1.88 25.44
N GLU A 282 41.16 -2.11 25.81
CA GLU A 282 40.03 -2.28 24.88
C GLU A 282 39.69 -1.00 24.08
N LYS A 283 40.33 0.13 24.38
CA LYS A 283 40.26 1.37 23.59
C LYS A 283 41.30 1.41 22.46
N TYR A 284 42.22 0.45 22.42
CA TYR A 284 43.23 0.27 21.37
C TYR A 284 42.77 -0.78 20.35
N SER A 285 43.22 -0.62 19.11
CA SER A 285 42.97 -1.58 18.04
C SER A 285 44.10 -2.60 17.93
N GLY A 286 43.81 -3.77 17.35
CA GLY A 286 44.80 -4.84 17.17
C GLY A 286 45.12 -5.64 18.44
N VAL A 287 44.27 -5.58 19.47
CA VAL A 287 44.47 -6.30 20.74
C VAL A 287 43.18 -7.00 21.21
N ALA A 288 43.32 -8.22 21.73
CA ALA A 288 42.31 -8.94 22.48
C ALA A 288 42.77 -9.05 23.95
N VAL A 289 41.87 -8.82 24.92
CA VAL A 289 42.24 -8.72 26.34
C VAL A 289 41.41 -9.67 27.19
N TYR A 290 42.07 -10.68 27.77
CA TYR A 290 41.43 -11.67 28.65
C TYR A 290 41.86 -11.49 30.11
N MET A 291 41.04 -12.00 31.04
CA MET A 291 41.33 -11.99 32.47
C MET A 291 41.22 -13.40 33.07
N THR A 292 42.22 -13.85 33.83
CA THR A 292 42.20 -15.18 34.46
C THR A 292 41.01 -15.35 35.43
N ARG A 293 40.68 -14.27 36.14
CA ARG A 293 39.46 -14.05 36.95
C ARG A 293 38.90 -12.64 36.75
N GLU A 294 37.58 -12.50 36.74
CA GLU A 294 36.88 -11.19 36.71
C GLU A 294 36.16 -10.89 38.04
N ASP A 295 36.32 -11.78 39.01
CA ASP A 295 35.60 -11.91 40.26
C ASP A 295 36.57 -12.32 41.39
N ASP A 296 36.06 -12.43 42.61
CA ASP A 296 36.82 -12.86 43.79
C ASP A 296 36.85 -14.40 43.91
N ARG A 297 37.40 -15.07 42.89
CA ARG A 297 37.57 -16.53 42.86
C ARG A 297 39.03 -16.96 42.99
N TYR A 298 39.22 -18.14 43.56
CA TYR A 298 40.44 -18.93 43.46
C TYR A 298 40.40 -19.77 42.18
N LEU A 299 41.54 -20.03 41.52
CA LEU A 299 41.61 -20.75 40.25
C LEU A 299 42.25 -22.15 40.38
N GLY A 300 42.96 -22.42 41.48
CA GLY A 300 43.54 -23.74 41.76
C GLY A 300 42.50 -24.80 42.15
N ASN A 301 42.85 -26.07 41.90
CA ASN A 301 41.95 -27.22 42.00
C ASN A 301 41.43 -27.46 43.42
N ARG A 302 42.14 -26.96 44.44
CA ARG A 302 41.73 -26.94 45.86
C ARG A 302 42.27 -25.70 46.55
N VAL A 303 41.48 -25.11 47.47
CA VAL A 303 41.91 -23.99 48.32
C VAL A 303 43.26 -24.28 48.98
N GLY A 304 44.23 -23.39 48.76
CA GLY A 304 45.59 -23.48 49.29
C GLY A 304 46.60 -24.22 48.41
N ASP A 305 46.18 -24.85 47.30
CA ASP A 305 47.08 -25.40 46.30
C ASP A 305 47.54 -24.32 45.30
N ALA A 306 48.51 -23.51 45.75
CA ALA A 306 49.17 -22.52 44.91
C ALA A 306 49.92 -23.13 43.70
N ALA A 307 50.17 -24.44 43.67
CA ALA A 307 50.83 -25.08 42.53
C ALA A 307 49.85 -25.27 41.36
N SER A 308 48.60 -25.67 41.61
CA SER A 308 47.57 -25.70 40.56
C SER A 308 46.99 -24.32 40.26
N ASP A 309 46.84 -23.41 41.23
CA ASP A 309 46.37 -22.02 40.96
C ASP A 309 47.28 -21.29 39.95
N LEU A 310 48.60 -21.37 40.16
CA LEU A 310 49.60 -20.80 39.24
C LEU A 310 49.74 -21.58 37.93
N ALA A 311 49.28 -22.84 37.85
CA ALA A 311 49.22 -23.58 36.59
C ALA A 311 47.98 -23.15 35.78
N ASN A 312 46.80 -23.20 36.39
CA ASN A 312 45.52 -22.88 35.76
C ASN A 312 45.45 -21.43 35.23
N ARG A 313 46.14 -20.47 35.88
CA ARG A 313 46.33 -19.10 35.36
C ARG A 313 47.09 -19.05 34.03
N VAL A 314 48.12 -19.88 33.88
CA VAL A 314 48.97 -19.91 32.68
C VAL A 314 48.38 -20.82 31.60
N ASN A 315 47.71 -21.91 31.98
CA ASN A 315 46.98 -22.77 31.05
C ASN A 315 45.90 -21.95 30.31
N LYS A 316 45.08 -21.15 31.02
CA LYS A 316 44.16 -20.20 30.39
C LYS A 316 44.84 -19.24 29.41
N ALA A 317 46.00 -18.70 29.78
CA ALA A 317 46.74 -17.82 28.90
C ALA A 317 47.25 -18.54 27.63
N LYS A 318 47.64 -19.82 27.75
CA LYS A 318 47.99 -20.69 26.62
C LYS A 318 46.78 -21.04 25.76
N GLU A 319 45.65 -21.41 26.37
CA GLU A 319 44.37 -21.73 25.72
C GLU A 319 43.87 -20.53 24.88
N TRP A 320 44.04 -19.31 25.39
CA TRP A 320 43.74 -18.09 24.65
C TRP A 320 44.83 -17.66 23.66
N GLY A 321 45.99 -18.31 23.60
CA GLY A 321 47.07 -17.99 22.67
C GLY A 321 47.87 -16.71 22.99
N ALA A 322 48.08 -16.41 24.27
CA ALA A 322 48.69 -15.18 24.76
C ALA A 322 50.05 -14.83 24.12
N ASP A 323 50.17 -13.58 23.65
CA ASP A 323 51.44 -12.92 23.34
C ASP A 323 52.10 -12.33 24.60
N LEU A 324 51.32 -11.98 25.63
CA LEU A 324 51.85 -11.48 26.92
C LEU A 324 50.90 -11.78 28.08
N LEU A 325 51.43 -12.37 29.16
CA LEU A 325 50.74 -12.53 30.44
C LEU A 325 51.28 -11.52 31.47
N VAL A 326 50.42 -10.60 31.91
CA VAL A 326 50.74 -9.56 32.90
C VAL A 326 50.05 -9.87 34.22
N SER A 327 50.80 -10.39 35.19
CA SER A 327 50.29 -10.65 36.53
C SER A 327 50.47 -9.41 37.42
N ILE A 328 49.38 -8.96 38.05
CA ILE A 328 49.27 -7.68 38.74
C ILE A 328 49.25 -7.94 40.25
N HIS A 329 50.17 -7.30 40.98
CA HIS A 329 50.51 -7.57 42.39
C HIS A 329 50.85 -6.30 43.19
N ILE A 330 50.84 -6.39 44.51
CA ILE A 330 51.15 -5.29 45.44
C ILE A 330 52.14 -5.75 46.52
N ASN A 331 53.39 -5.29 46.42
CA ASN A 331 54.46 -5.60 47.36
C ASN A 331 54.08 -5.49 48.85
N SER A 332 54.81 -6.26 49.67
CA SER A 332 54.99 -6.01 51.10
C SER A 332 56.46 -6.23 51.51
N GLY A 333 56.85 -5.87 52.74
CA GLY A 333 58.20 -6.06 53.26
C GLY A 333 58.96 -4.76 53.56
N GLY A 334 58.27 -3.65 53.84
CA GLY A 334 58.85 -2.39 54.32
C GLY A 334 59.51 -1.52 53.23
N GLY A 335 59.16 -1.73 51.96
CA GLY A 335 59.62 -0.91 50.83
C GLY A 335 58.80 0.38 50.63
N GLN A 336 58.86 0.92 49.41
CA GLN A 336 57.92 1.91 48.84
C GLN A 336 58.20 2.06 47.34
N GLY A 337 57.16 2.25 46.52
CA GLY A 337 57.24 2.40 45.06
C GLY A 337 57.20 1.10 44.27
N VAL A 338 57.56 1.19 42.99
CA VAL A 338 57.23 0.22 41.94
C VAL A 338 58.46 -0.57 41.46
N GLU A 339 58.26 -1.88 41.24
CA GLU A 339 59.16 -2.78 40.51
C GLU A 339 58.36 -3.65 39.52
N VAL A 340 59.06 -4.27 38.56
CA VAL A 340 58.46 -5.24 37.63
C VAL A 340 59.41 -6.42 37.46
N TYR A 341 58.93 -7.63 37.67
CA TYR A 341 59.70 -8.86 37.45
C TYR A 341 59.43 -9.44 36.06
N TYR A 342 60.49 -9.87 35.37
CA TYR A 342 60.43 -10.40 34.00
C TYR A 342 61.28 -11.69 33.87
N PRO A 343 61.11 -12.49 32.80
CA PRO A 343 61.85 -13.73 32.61
C PRO A 343 63.34 -13.45 32.35
N ASN A 344 64.23 -14.22 32.99
CA ASN A 344 65.66 -14.06 32.75
C ASN A 344 66.09 -14.57 31.35
N SER A 345 67.27 -14.20 30.87
CA SER A 345 67.69 -14.41 29.48
C SER A 345 68.41 -15.74 29.20
N ASN A 346 68.19 -16.80 29.98
CA ASN A 346 68.83 -18.12 29.79
C ASN A 346 68.09 -19.02 28.78
N TYR A 347 67.33 -20.00 29.25
CA TYR A 347 66.36 -20.75 28.46
C TYR A 347 65.40 -19.79 27.76
N ASN A 348 65.10 -20.06 26.48
CA ASN A 348 64.28 -19.22 25.59
C ASN A 348 64.54 -17.70 25.74
N SER A 349 65.73 -17.28 25.32
CA SER A 349 66.21 -15.90 25.49
C SER A 349 65.44 -14.84 24.70
N ALA A 350 64.67 -15.22 23.66
CA ALA A 350 63.76 -14.33 22.95
C ALA A 350 62.63 -13.84 23.86
N ILE A 351 61.91 -14.78 24.50
CA ILE A 351 60.89 -14.48 25.52
C ILE A 351 61.49 -13.66 26.67
N GLY A 352 62.72 -13.98 27.09
CA GLY A 352 63.44 -13.22 28.12
C GLY A 352 63.75 -11.77 27.75
N GLN A 353 63.87 -11.45 26.46
CA GLN A 353 64.06 -10.08 25.97
C GLN A 353 62.72 -9.36 25.71
N GLU A 354 61.71 -10.06 25.22
CA GLU A 354 60.35 -9.53 25.02
C GLU A 354 59.67 -9.17 26.36
N GLY A 355 59.72 -10.08 27.34
CA GLY A 355 59.25 -9.85 28.71
C GLY A 355 60.02 -8.73 29.42
N LYS A 356 61.28 -8.50 29.07
CA LYS A 356 62.09 -7.39 29.58
C LYS A 356 61.65 -6.05 29.00
N ASP A 357 61.38 -6.00 27.70
CA ASP A 357 61.03 -4.77 27.01
C ASP A 357 59.59 -4.33 27.37
N SER A 358 58.64 -5.27 27.45
CA SER A 358 57.29 -5.01 27.97
C SER A 358 57.31 -4.53 29.43
N ALA A 359 58.07 -5.19 30.31
CA ALA A 359 58.26 -4.75 31.69
C ALA A 359 58.85 -3.34 31.80
N GLN A 360 59.79 -2.97 30.92
CA GLN A 360 60.36 -1.61 30.90
C GLN A 360 59.32 -0.57 30.47
N LYS A 361 58.48 -0.86 29.45
CA LYS A 361 57.42 0.07 29.01
C LYS A 361 56.39 0.33 30.10
N ILE A 362 55.96 -0.70 30.82
CA ILE A 362 55.02 -0.59 31.95
C ILE A 362 55.65 0.23 33.09
N LEU A 363 56.91 -0.04 33.44
CA LEU A 363 57.63 0.75 34.44
C LEU A 363 57.74 2.23 34.03
N ASP A 364 58.07 2.53 32.78
CA ASP A 364 58.22 3.90 32.27
C ASP A 364 56.91 4.71 32.38
N GLU A 365 55.74 4.08 32.22
CA GLU A 365 54.44 4.70 32.46
C GLU A 365 54.12 4.85 33.95
N LEU A 366 54.29 3.80 34.76
CA LEU A 366 53.99 3.83 36.20
C LEU A 366 54.83 4.86 36.97
N LEU A 367 56.06 5.13 36.53
CA LEU A 367 56.90 6.18 37.13
C LEU A 367 56.34 7.59 36.96
N LYS A 368 55.49 7.83 35.95
CA LYS A 368 54.81 9.13 35.75
C LYS A 368 53.79 9.42 36.85
N LEU A 369 53.33 8.40 37.58
CA LEU A 369 52.43 8.49 38.74
C LEU A 369 53.14 8.89 40.05
N GLY A 370 54.41 9.30 39.96
CA GLY A 370 55.21 9.70 41.14
C GLY A 370 55.43 8.54 42.12
N LEU A 371 55.57 7.32 41.60
CA LEU A 371 56.03 6.15 42.35
C LEU A 371 57.56 6.13 42.41
N LYS A 372 58.12 5.59 43.50
CA LYS A 372 59.57 5.50 43.65
C LYS A 372 60.10 4.36 42.77
N ASN A 373 61.04 4.67 41.88
CA ASN A 373 61.66 3.67 41.00
C ASN A 373 62.48 2.63 41.80
N ARG A 374 62.18 1.34 41.60
CA ARG A 374 62.95 0.20 42.11
C ARG A 374 63.45 -0.75 41.01
N GLY A 375 63.21 -0.38 39.74
CA GLY A 375 63.72 -1.05 38.53
C GLY A 375 62.94 -2.28 38.09
N ILE A 376 63.18 -2.68 36.84
CA ILE A 376 62.83 -4.03 36.35
C ILE A 376 63.83 -5.06 36.89
N LYS A 377 63.39 -6.31 37.13
CA LYS A 377 64.17 -7.33 37.85
C LYS A 377 64.00 -8.73 37.29
N ILE A 378 65.03 -9.54 37.47
CA ILE A 378 64.98 -11.00 37.32
C ILE A 378 65.18 -11.66 38.68
N ARG A 379 64.74 -12.91 38.81
CA ARG A 379 65.04 -13.76 39.98
C ARG A 379 65.01 -15.22 39.54
N SER A 380 66.17 -15.88 39.56
CA SER A 380 66.26 -17.32 39.24
C SER A 380 66.08 -18.19 40.48
N ALA A 381 65.80 -19.47 40.26
CA ALA A 381 65.81 -20.54 41.25
C ALA A 381 67.22 -20.78 41.81
N ASN A 382 67.31 -21.42 42.99
CA ASN A 382 68.59 -21.77 43.61
C ASN A 382 69.16 -23.11 43.12
N TYR A 383 68.29 -24.02 42.64
CA TYR A 383 68.63 -25.41 42.33
C TYR A 383 67.87 -25.96 41.12
N ASP A 384 66.60 -25.58 40.95
CA ASP A 384 65.73 -26.05 39.88
C ASP A 384 66.18 -25.52 38.51
N THR A 385 66.11 -26.34 37.47
CA THR A 385 66.61 -26.02 36.13
C THR A 385 65.60 -26.30 35.02
N TYR A 386 65.57 -25.41 34.02
CA TYR A 386 64.95 -25.65 32.72
C TYR A 386 65.57 -26.88 32.00
N PRO A 387 64.94 -27.43 30.94
CA PRO A 387 65.42 -28.62 30.23
C PRO A 387 66.81 -28.50 29.60
N ASP A 388 67.35 -27.29 29.43
CA ASP A 388 68.71 -27.02 28.98
C ASP A 388 69.76 -27.04 30.10
N GLY A 389 69.34 -27.26 31.35
CA GLY A 389 70.19 -27.23 32.55
C GLY A 389 70.45 -25.83 33.12
N SER A 390 69.82 -24.79 32.58
CA SER A 390 69.92 -23.42 33.11
C SER A 390 68.89 -23.19 34.24
N LEU A 391 69.23 -22.37 35.25
CA LEU A 391 68.38 -22.17 36.43
C LEU A 391 67.00 -21.59 36.05
N GLU A 392 65.92 -22.15 36.61
CA GLU A 392 64.57 -21.69 36.33
C GLU A 392 64.33 -20.24 36.77
N ASP A 393 63.28 -19.59 36.26
CA ASP A 393 62.77 -18.36 36.87
C ASP A 393 62.03 -18.71 38.18
N TRP A 394 62.24 -17.94 39.24
CA TRP A 394 61.73 -18.24 40.59
C TRP A 394 60.21 -18.14 40.69
N TYR A 395 59.61 -17.21 39.95
CA TYR A 395 58.18 -16.92 40.06
C TYR A 395 57.36 -17.83 39.15
N GLY A 396 56.37 -18.51 39.74
CA GLY A 396 55.65 -19.60 39.10
C GLY A 396 54.77 -19.21 37.90
N ILE A 397 54.41 -17.93 37.73
CA ILE A 397 53.82 -17.38 36.50
C ILE A 397 54.90 -17.29 35.42
N ILE A 398 55.87 -16.39 35.63
CA ILE A 398 57.00 -16.08 34.73
C ILE A 398 57.63 -17.35 34.16
N ARG A 399 57.93 -18.32 35.03
CA ARG A 399 58.50 -19.62 34.66
C ARG A 399 57.61 -20.42 33.72
N ARG A 400 56.32 -20.57 34.05
CA ARG A 400 55.40 -21.40 33.27
C ARG A 400 55.08 -20.78 31.93
N SER A 401 54.83 -19.47 31.85
CA SER A 401 54.64 -18.79 30.55
C SER A 401 55.80 -19.05 29.61
N LYS A 402 57.03 -18.99 30.13
CA LYS A 402 58.27 -19.27 29.38
C LYS A 402 58.44 -20.72 28.94
N TYR A 403 57.83 -21.68 29.66
CA TYR A 403 57.69 -23.07 29.22
C TYR A 403 56.64 -23.20 28.10
N GLU A 404 55.48 -22.54 28.25
CA GLU A 404 54.37 -22.61 27.29
C GLU A 404 54.56 -21.71 26.05
N GLY A 405 55.65 -20.95 25.97
CA GLY A 405 56.08 -20.25 24.75
C GLY A 405 55.88 -18.74 24.69
N PHE A 406 55.44 -18.09 25.78
CA PHE A 406 55.15 -16.64 25.81
C PHE A 406 55.73 -15.92 27.05
N PRO A 407 55.95 -14.59 26.99
CA PRO A 407 56.40 -13.82 28.15
C PRO A 407 55.33 -13.73 29.25
N GLY A 408 55.72 -14.12 30.46
CA GLY A 408 55.01 -13.82 31.69
C GLY A 408 55.79 -12.80 32.51
N ILE A 409 55.13 -11.74 32.96
CA ILE A 409 55.71 -10.69 33.82
C ILE A 409 54.86 -10.49 35.08
N ILE A 410 55.46 -9.94 36.14
CA ILE A 410 54.75 -9.57 37.39
C ILE A 410 54.99 -8.08 37.66
N VAL A 411 53.92 -7.30 37.72
CA VAL A 411 53.94 -5.85 38.00
C VAL A 411 53.60 -5.62 39.46
N GLU A 412 54.48 -4.94 40.19
CA GLU A 412 54.46 -4.78 41.64
C GLU A 412 54.29 -3.29 41.98
N HIS A 413 53.06 -2.77 41.89
CA HIS A 413 52.78 -1.33 41.74
C HIS A 413 53.23 -0.44 42.91
N ALA A 414 53.07 -0.90 44.16
CA ALA A 414 53.34 -0.12 45.37
C ALA A 414 53.48 -1.05 46.59
N PHE A 415 53.75 -0.52 47.79
CA PHE A 415 53.86 -1.31 49.03
C PHE A 415 52.64 -1.17 49.95
N ILE A 416 51.87 -2.24 50.15
CA ILE A 416 50.63 -2.24 50.97
C ILE A 416 50.89 -2.02 52.46
N ASP A 417 52.09 -2.34 52.94
CA ASP A 417 52.53 -2.14 54.33
C ASP A 417 53.16 -0.75 54.58
N ASN A 418 53.54 -0.03 53.53
CA ASN A 418 54.01 1.35 53.64
C ASN A 418 52.85 2.34 53.68
N VAL A 419 52.75 3.15 54.73
CA VAL A 419 51.65 4.12 54.92
C VAL A 419 51.49 5.08 53.72
N ASN A 420 52.57 5.59 53.14
CA ASN A 420 52.46 6.58 52.05
C ASN A 420 51.94 5.96 50.74
N ASP A 421 52.30 4.71 50.47
CA ASP A 421 51.81 3.96 49.31
C ASP A 421 50.39 3.44 49.57
N ALA A 422 50.10 2.97 50.77
CA ALA A 422 48.78 2.52 51.18
C ALA A 422 47.71 3.63 51.16
N GLU A 423 48.07 4.89 51.45
CA GLU A 423 47.15 6.02 51.25
C GLU A 423 46.88 6.29 49.76
N LYS A 424 47.84 6.07 48.85
CA LYS A 424 47.57 6.09 47.40
C LYS A 424 46.66 4.93 46.98
N LEU A 425 46.91 3.72 47.47
CA LEU A 425 46.13 2.52 47.15
C LEU A 425 44.68 2.55 47.68
N LYS A 426 44.32 3.51 48.54
CA LYS A 426 42.94 3.79 48.95
C LYS A 426 42.18 4.70 47.99
N ASP A 427 42.88 5.38 47.07
CA ASP A 427 42.27 6.26 46.08
C ASP A 427 41.96 5.47 44.79
N GLU A 428 40.67 5.32 44.49
CA GLU A 428 40.18 4.67 43.27
C GLU A 428 40.72 5.35 41.99
N SER A 429 40.97 6.66 42.04
CA SER A 429 41.59 7.42 40.94
C SER A 429 43.03 6.97 40.70
N PHE A 430 43.79 6.68 41.76
CA PHE A 430 45.15 6.17 41.66
C PHE A 430 45.17 4.72 41.15
N LEU A 431 44.25 3.86 41.63
CA LEU A 431 44.11 2.49 41.12
C LEU A 431 43.76 2.47 39.62
N LYS A 432 42.90 3.39 39.16
CA LYS A 432 42.63 3.56 37.73
C LYS A 432 43.83 4.11 36.95
N GLN A 433 44.59 5.05 37.52
CA GLN A 433 45.84 5.53 36.91
C GLN A 433 46.89 4.42 36.76
N CYS A 434 47.00 3.50 37.72
CA CYS A 434 47.85 2.31 37.59
C CYS A 434 47.42 1.44 36.40
N GLY A 435 46.14 1.05 36.31
CA GLY A 435 45.67 0.22 35.19
C GLY A 435 45.83 0.91 33.83
N VAL A 436 45.61 2.24 33.76
CA VAL A 436 45.84 3.03 32.55
C VAL A 436 47.33 3.10 32.18
N ALA A 437 48.24 3.18 33.16
CA ALA A 437 49.68 3.15 32.93
C ALA A 437 50.16 1.78 32.44
N ASP A 438 49.65 0.69 33.03
CA ASP A 438 49.92 -0.69 32.57
C ASP A 438 49.47 -0.86 31.11
N ALA A 439 48.22 -0.49 30.81
CA ALA A 439 47.65 -0.53 29.46
C ALA A 439 48.46 0.29 28.46
N THR A 440 48.85 1.51 28.84
CA THR A 440 49.69 2.38 28.00
C THR A 440 51.07 1.79 27.77
N GLY A 441 51.66 1.12 28.77
CA GLY A 441 52.95 0.44 28.65
C GLY A 441 52.89 -0.76 27.70
N ILE A 442 51.85 -1.59 27.83
CA ILE A 442 51.58 -2.73 26.96
C ILE A 442 51.33 -2.26 25.51
N ALA A 443 50.51 -1.24 25.31
CA ALA A 443 50.30 -0.64 23.98
C ALA A 443 51.59 -0.04 23.39
N ASN A 444 52.42 0.62 24.21
CA ASN A 444 53.73 1.14 23.81
C ASN A 444 54.81 0.06 23.56
N HIS A 445 54.54 -1.20 23.90
CA HIS A 445 55.36 -2.35 23.55
C HIS A 445 54.95 -2.91 22.19
N PHE A 446 53.66 -3.20 21.99
CA PHE A 446 53.12 -3.77 20.76
C PHE A 446 52.85 -2.76 19.63
N GLY A 447 52.96 -1.46 19.89
CA GLY A 447 52.76 -0.39 18.89
C GLY A 447 51.29 -0.04 18.62
N LEU A 448 50.38 -0.39 19.53
CA LEU A 448 48.93 -0.24 19.35
C LEU A 448 48.51 1.23 19.34
N SER A 449 47.53 1.58 18.50
CA SER A 449 46.89 2.90 18.45
C SER A 449 45.45 2.86 18.97
N LYS A 450 44.94 3.99 19.44
CA LYS A 450 43.55 4.12 19.90
C LYS A 450 42.60 4.42 18.74
N GLY A 451 41.44 3.78 18.76
CA GLY A 451 40.36 4.14 17.85
C GLY A 451 39.75 5.51 18.17
N HIS A 452 39.11 6.14 17.20
CA HIS A 452 38.46 7.44 17.37
C HIS A 452 37.32 7.68 16.36
N TRP A 453 36.42 8.61 16.70
CA TRP A 453 35.34 9.02 15.80
C TRP A 453 35.84 9.96 14.70
N GLU A 454 35.53 9.64 13.46
CA GLU A 454 35.76 10.47 12.27
C GLU A 454 34.42 10.80 11.59
N LEU A 455 34.29 12.02 11.04
CA LEU A 455 33.08 12.48 10.35
C LEU A 455 33.35 12.57 8.84
N ASP A 456 32.82 11.62 8.09
CA ASP A 456 32.92 11.57 6.64
C ASP A 456 31.70 12.27 6.01
N GLY A 457 31.89 13.52 5.60
CA GLY A 457 30.85 14.39 5.07
C GLY A 457 29.75 14.74 6.08
N SER A 458 28.77 13.85 6.24
CA SER A 458 27.68 13.93 7.23
C SER A 458 27.39 12.61 7.94
N GLN A 459 28.29 11.62 7.82
CA GLN A 459 28.15 10.27 8.36
C GLN A 459 29.30 9.96 9.31
N TRP A 460 28.98 9.45 10.49
CA TRP A 460 29.98 9.09 11.50
C TRP A 460 30.56 7.72 11.22
N LYS A 461 31.89 7.60 11.36
CA LYS A 461 32.66 6.37 11.25
C LYS A 461 33.54 6.23 12.48
N TYR A 462 33.86 5.00 12.89
CA TYR A 462 34.85 4.78 13.93
C TYR A 462 36.13 4.24 13.31
N SER A 463 37.16 5.07 13.34
CA SER A 463 38.51 4.78 12.88
C SER A 463 39.21 3.89 13.89
N ASN A 464 39.89 2.85 13.42
CA ASN A 464 40.68 1.96 14.27
C ASN A 464 42.03 2.63 14.67
N GLY A 465 42.40 3.76 14.07
CA GLY A 465 43.65 4.47 14.37
C GLY A 465 44.90 3.89 13.68
N ASP A 466 44.72 2.89 12.81
CA ASP A 466 45.72 2.32 11.89
C ASP A 466 45.49 2.77 10.42
N GLY A 467 44.39 3.47 10.16
CA GLY A 467 43.91 3.87 8.83
C GLY A 467 42.68 3.07 8.34
N THR A 468 42.26 2.05 9.08
CA THR A 468 41.04 1.27 8.83
C THR A 468 39.87 1.73 9.72
N TYR A 469 38.67 1.18 9.50
CA TYR A 469 37.44 1.54 10.22
C TYR A 469 36.69 0.30 10.72
N LYS A 470 35.82 0.49 11.71
CA LYS A 470 34.82 -0.50 12.11
C LYS A 470 33.75 -0.64 11.03
N THR A 471 33.50 -1.88 10.59
CA THR A 471 32.53 -2.25 9.54
C THR A 471 31.75 -3.51 9.94
N SER A 472 30.49 -3.62 9.51
CA SER A 472 29.59 -4.77 9.74
C SER A 472 29.57 -5.32 11.17
N GLN A 473 29.72 -4.47 12.19
CA GLN A 473 29.93 -4.93 13.56
C GLN A 473 29.39 -3.98 14.62
N TRP A 474 29.10 -4.56 15.78
CA TRP A 474 28.81 -3.85 17.02
C TRP A 474 30.08 -3.30 17.66
N LEU A 475 29.96 -2.18 18.37
CA LEU A 475 31.02 -1.53 19.13
C LEU A 475 30.47 -1.00 20.46
N LEU A 476 31.08 -1.41 21.57
CA LEU A 476 30.74 -0.91 22.90
C LEU A 476 31.73 0.20 23.31
N LEU A 477 31.26 1.44 23.40
CA LEU A 477 32.07 2.58 23.88
C LEU A 477 31.46 3.15 25.15
N ASN A 478 32.24 3.16 26.24
CA ASN A 478 31.85 3.74 27.54
C ASN A 478 30.48 3.22 28.08
N GLY A 479 30.14 1.96 27.78
CA GLY A 479 28.87 1.34 28.17
C GLY A 479 27.69 1.59 27.21
N VAL A 480 27.93 2.22 26.06
CA VAL A 480 26.93 2.45 25.00
C VAL A 480 27.28 1.61 23.76
N TRP A 481 26.30 0.85 23.26
CA TRP A 481 26.43 0.09 22.02
C TRP A 481 26.12 0.96 20.79
N TYR A 482 26.93 0.77 19.75
CA TYR A 482 26.79 1.35 18.40
C TYR A 482 26.91 0.21 17.37
N TYR A 483 26.29 0.36 16.20
CA TYR A 483 26.45 -0.58 15.08
C TYR A 483 26.90 0.14 13.80
N PHE A 484 27.79 -0.50 13.05
CA PHE A 484 28.36 0.02 11.80
C PHE A 484 28.03 -0.90 10.63
N ASP A 485 27.64 -0.32 9.48
CA ASP A 485 27.38 -1.07 8.26
C ASP A 485 28.68 -1.52 7.54
N ALA A 486 28.54 -2.23 6.42
CA ALA A 486 29.65 -2.70 5.60
C ALA A 486 30.53 -1.59 4.99
N LYS A 487 30.09 -0.32 5.02
CA LYS A 487 30.87 0.86 4.59
C LYS A 487 31.55 1.56 5.77
N GLY A 488 31.27 1.10 6.99
CA GLY A 488 31.74 1.65 8.25
C GLY A 488 31.00 2.91 8.69
N ILE A 489 29.73 3.04 8.30
CA ILE A 489 28.85 4.13 8.71
C ILE A 489 28.06 3.68 9.94
N MET A 490 28.10 4.49 10.99
CA MET A 490 27.31 4.33 12.21
C MET A 490 25.81 4.47 11.89
N GLN A 491 25.00 3.48 12.30
CA GLN A 491 23.56 3.48 12.03
C GLN A 491 22.77 4.34 13.04
N THR A 492 21.59 4.80 12.62
CA THR A 492 20.65 5.62 13.43
C THR A 492 19.21 5.23 13.08
N GLY A 493 18.29 5.25 14.05
CA GLY A 493 16.91 4.77 13.88
C GLY A 493 16.78 3.25 13.95
N TRP A 494 15.66 2.73 13.41
CA TRP A 494 15.41 1.30 13.30
C TRP A 494 16.45 0.63 12.39
N THR A 495 17.11 -0.42 12.88
CA THR A 495 18.23 -1.12 12.23
C THR A 495 18.05 -2.64 12.39
N LYS A 496 17.82 -3.39 11.31
CA LYS A 496 17.86 -4.87 11.32
C LYS A 496 19.33 -5.34 11.29
N VAL A 497 19.71 -6.26 12.19
CA VAL A 497 21.07 -6.83 12.30
C VAL A 497 20.93 -8.32 12.63
N GLY A 498 21.21 -9.19 11.66
CA GLY A 498 20.61 -10.54 11.65
C GLY A 498 19.08 -10.40 11.63
N ASP A 499 18.35 -11.30 12.25
CA ASP A 499 16.88 -11.22 12.32
C ASP A 499 16.37 -10.17 13.31
N ALA A 500 17.17 -9.91 14.35
CA ALA A 500 16.83 -8.94 15.38
C ALA A 500 16.80 -7.50 14.83
N THR A 501 15.72 -6.79 15.13
CA THR A 501 15.57 -5.36 14.83
C THR A 501 15.88 -4.55 16.08
N TYR A 502 16.77 -3.56 15.96
CA TYR A 502 17.23 -2.69 17.05
C TYR A 502 16.81 -1.25 16.77
N TYR A 503 16.78 -0.40 17.80
CA TYR A 503 16.64 1.05 17.61
C TYR A 503 17.85 1.80 18.15
N MET A 504 18.50 2.56 17.28
CA MET A 504 19.58 3.50 17.60
C MET A 504 18.99 4.90 17.71
N ASP A 505 19.35 5.70 18.72
CA ASP A 505 18.93 7.11 18.74
C ASP A 505 19.72 7.99 17.75
N ALA A 506 19.42 9.29 17.72
CA ALA A 506 20.06 10.24 16.79
C ALA A 506 21.57 10.43 17.03
N GLY A 507 22.13 9.94 18.15
CA GLY A 507 23.56 9.85 18.40
C GLY A 507 24.17 8.49 18.03
N GLY A 508 23.40 7.56 17.48
CA GLY A 508 23.79 6.17 17.18
C GLY A 508 23.77 5.22 18.38
N ALA A 509 23.32 5.69 19.55
CA ALA A 509 23.30 4.88 20.76
C ALA A 509 22.11 3.90 20.74
N MET A 510 22.39 2.60 20.85
CA MET A 510 21.38 1.56 20.94
C MET A 510 20.49 1.77 22.18
N ARG A 511 19.18 1.58 22.00
CA ARG A 511 18.17 1.70 23.06
C ARG A 511 17.78 0.33 23.60
N THR A 512 17.33 0.31 24.86
CA THR A 512 16.76 -0.86 25.55
C THR A 512 15.53 -0.42 26.35
N GLY A 513 14.66 -1.38 26.70
CA GLY A 513 13.42 -1.13 27.43
C GLY A 513 12.30 -0.47 26.60
N TRP A 514 11.40 0.24 27.28
CA TRP A 514 10.25 0.90 26.65
C TRP A 514 10.67 2.07 25.75
N LEU A 515 10.13 2.09 24.53
CA LEU A 515 10.36 3.09 23.50
C LEU A 515 9.00 3.61 23.00
N TYR A 516 8.85 4.92 22.85
CA TYR A 516 7.63 5.56 22.33
C TYR A 516 7.99 6.41 21.10
N LEU A 517 7.40 6.10 19.96
CA LEU A 517 7.64 6.73 18.66
C LEU A 517 6.31 6.84 17.90
N ASP A 518 6.04 7.99 17.30
CA ASP A 518 4.88 8.22 16.41
C ASP A 518 3.56 7.65 16.97
N ASP A 519 3.24 8.10 18.18
CA ASP A 519 2.11 7.70 19.04
C ASP A 519 2.01 6.20 19.42
N THR A 520 3.04 5.41 19.12
CA THR A 520 3.10 3.95 19.29
C THR A 520 4.15 3.53 20.32
N TRP A 521 3.83 2.53 21.15
CA TRP A 521 4.77 1.94 22.11
C TRP A 521 5.42 0.67 21.55
N TYR A 522 6.72 0.54 21.80
CA TYR A 522 7.55 -0.61 21.50
C TYR A 522 8.29 -1.03 22.78
N TYR A 523 8.75 -2.28 22.85
CA TYR A 523 9.67 -2.73 23.89
C TYR A 523 10.90 -3.38 23.27
N LEU A 524 12.07 -2.98 23.75
CA LEU A 524 13.36 -3.53 23.37
C LEU A 524 13.89 -4.35 24.55
N GLY A 525 14.37 -5.56 24.30
CA GLY A 525 14.96 -6.44 25.31
C GLY A 525 16.22 -5.86 25.95
N THR A 526 16.80 -6.60 26.91
CA THR A 526 18.10 -6.25 27.51
C THR A 526 19.25 -6.29 26.49
N SER A 527 19.12 -7.08 25.43
CA SER A 527 19.99 -7.09 24.24
C SER A 527 19.77 -5.90 23.29
N GLY A 528 18.66 -5.16 23.42
CA GLY A 528 18.23 -4.11 22.49
C GLY A 528 17.35 -4.58 21.32
N ALA A 529 17.15 -5.90 21.17
CA ALA A 529 16.26 -6.45 20.15
C ALA A 529 14.78 -6.11 20.43
N ARG A 530 14.03 -5.73 19.39
CA ARG A 530 12.59 -5.40 19.43
C ARG A 530 11.77 -6.66 19.69
N VAL A 531 10.98 -6.64 20.75
CA VAL A 531 9.94 -7.64 21.01
C VAL A 531 8.80 -7.46 20.01
N ALA A 532 8.40 -8.54 19.34
CA ALA A 532 7.37 -8.59 18.32
C ALA A 532 6.68 -9.97 18.30
N ASP A 533 5.46 -10.00 17.78
CA ASP A 533 4.51 -11.12 17.70
C ASP A 533 4.45 -12.05 18.92
N CYS A 534 4.43 -11.49 20.13
CA CYS A 534 4.41 -12.29 21.34
C CYS A 534 3.78 -11.60 22.56
N TRP A 535 3.47 -12.42 23.57
CA TRP A 535 3.11 -11.95 24.91
C TRP A 535 4.35 -11.83 25.80
N GLN A 536 4.74 -10.62 26.15
CA GLN A 536 5.91 -10.35 26.97
C GLN A 536 5.52 -9.90 28.39
N TRP A 537 6.11 -10.57 29.40
CA TRP A 537 6.06 -10.10 30.78
C TRP A 537 7.11 -9.01 31.03
N ILE A 538 6.66 -7.87 31.53
CA ILE A 538 7.47 -6.67 31.81
C ILE A 538 7.01 -6.09 33.16
N ASN A 539 7.89 -6.05 34.16
CA ASN A 539 7.62 -5.48 35.49
C ASN A 539 6.29 -5.96 36.13
N ASN A 540 6.09 -7.28 36.17
CA ASN A 540 4.90 -7.96 36.72
C ASN A 540 3.56 -7.64 36.02
N LYS A 541 3.61 -7.18 34.77
CA LYS A 541 2.46 -7.09 33.86
C LYS A 541 2.78 -7.83 32.55
N CYS A 542 1.76 -8.41 31.93
CA CYS A 542 1.87 -9.01 30.60
C CYS A 542 1.32 -8.03 29.54
N TYR A 543 1.98 -7.97 28.39
CA TYR A 543 1.68 -7.09 27.26
C TYR A 543 1.75 -7.92 25.98
N TYR A 544 0.97 -7.59 24.95
CA TYR A 544 1.13 -8.19 23.62
C TYR A 544 1.71 -7.17 22.64
N PHE A 545 2.64 -7.62 21.81
CA PHE A 545 3.24 -6.87 20.71
C PHE A 545 2.95 -7.61 19.41
N ASP A 546 2.51 -6.91 18.37
CA ASP A 546 2.28 -7.49 17.04
C ASP A 546 3.59 -7.71 16.26
N ASN A 547 3.51 -8.20 15.02
CA ASN A 547 4.65 -8.48 14.13
C ASN A 547 5.51 -7.23 13.83
N ASP A 548 4.94 -6.03 13.90
CA ASP A 548 5.66 -4.75 13.80
C ASP A 548 6.28 -4.30 15.15
N GLY A 549 6.10 -5.09 16.21
CA GLY A 549 6.55 -4.81 17.57
C GLY A 549 5.72 -3.73 18.26
N CYS A 550 4.52 -3.44 17.77
CA CYS A 550 3.66 -2.39 18.31
C CYS A 550 2.83 -2.96 19.46
N MET A 551 2.85 -2.28 20.62
CA MET A 551 2.12 -2.71 21.81
C MET A 551 0.60 -2.56 21.62
N ALA A 552 -0.13 -3.67 21.67
CA ALA A 552 -1.58 -3.66 21.64
C ALA A 552 -2.16 -2.97 22.88
N ALA A 553 -3.20 -2.14 22.71
CA ALA A 553 -3.88 -1.46 23.80
C ALA A 553 -5.40 -1.37 23.58
N ASN A 554 -6.17 -1.47 24.67
CA ASN A 554 -7.63 -1.40 24.71
C ASN A 554 -8.35 -2.37 23.74
N THR A 555 -7.80 -3.56 23.52
CA THR A 555 -8.25 -4.50 22.48
C THR A 555 -8.25 -5.95 22.98
N TRP A 556 -8.86 -6.85 22.19
CA TRP A 556 -8.79 -8.30 22.39
C TRP A 556 -7.71 -8.90 21.49
N ILE A 557 -6.87 -9.75 22.06
CA ILE A 557 -5.85 -10.56 21.40
C ILE A 557 -6.20 -12.01 21.70
N GLY A 558 -6.67 -12.74 20.69
CA GLY A 558 -7.36 -14.02 20.91
C GLY A 558 -8.56 -13.83 21.86
N ASP A 559 -8.62 -14.64 22.92
CA ASP A 559 -9.62 -14.53 23.99
C ASP A 559 -9.12 -13.76 25.23
N SER A 560 -7.92 -13.18 25.16
CA SER A 560 -7.35 -12.28 26.16
C SER A 560 -7.63 -10.81 25.82
N TYR A 561 -7.69 -9.93 26.83
CA TYR A 561 -7.88 -8.49 26.63
C TYR A 561 -6.77 -7.68 27.29
N VAL A 562 -6.31 -6.64 26.60
CA VAL A 562 -5.37 -5.63 27.11
C VAL A 562 -6.09 -4.30 27.35
N ASP A 563 -5.82 -3.66 28.48
CA ASP A 563 -6.42 -2.37 28.86
C ASP A 563 -5.81 -1.17 28.10
N THR A 564 -6.24 0.05 28.43
CA THR A 564 -5.74 1.30 27.82
C THR A 564 -4.27 1.59 28.12
N SER A 565 -3.62 0.83 29.00
CA SER A 565 -2.16 0.86 29.24
C SER A 565 -1.40 -0.27 28.54
N GLY A 566 -2.09 -1.08 27.73
CA GLY A 566 -1.56 -2.29 27.08
C GLY A 566 -1.45 -3.50 28.00
N ALA A 567 -1.80 -3.37 29.28
CA ALA A 567 -1.65 -4.43 30.26
C ALA A 567 -2.80 -5.45 30.13
N TRP A 568 -2.45 -6.74 30.09
CA TRP A 568 -3.40 -7.85 30.12
C TRP A 568 -4.31 -7.78 31.36
N VAL A 569 -5.59 -8.12 31.20
CA VAL A 569 -6.61 -8.15 32.26
C VAL A 569 -7.07 -9.60 32.50
N PRO A 570 -6.48 -10.31 33.48
CA PRO A 570 -6.82 -11.69 33.78
C PRO A 570 -8.31 -11.89 34.06
N GLY A 571 -8.88 -12.98 33.54
CA GLY A 571 -10.26 -13.40 33.81
C GLY A 571 -11.35 -12.55 33.17
N LYS A 572 -11.03 -11.53 32.36
CA LYS A 572 -12.03 -10.78 31.60
C LYS A 572 -12.59 -11.64 30.47
N GLN A 573 -13.85 -12.07 30.59
CA GLN A 573 -14.48 -12.97 29.61
C GLN A 573 -14.92 -12.24 28.33
N LYS A 574 -14.58 -12.83 27.18
CA LYS A 574 -15.04 -12.41 25.85
C LYS A 574 -16.46 -12.92 25.62
N VAL A 575 -17.43 -12.02 25.48
CA VAL A 575 -18.83 -12.38 25.33
C VAL A 575 -19.14 -12.78 23.89
N VAL A 576 -19.17 -14.08 23.62
CA VAL A 576 -19.52 -14.63 22.30
C VAL A 576 -21.05 -14.70 22.14
N SER A 577 -21.57 -13.94 21.19
CA SER A 577 -22.98 -13.95 20.80
C SER A 577 -23.39 -15.29 20.18
N GLY A 578 -24.61 -15.75 20.46
CA GLY A 578 -25.12 -17.00 19.87
C GLY A 578 -26.36 -17.58 20.54
N TRP A 579 -26.81 -18.70 20.00
CA TRP A 579 -27.94 -19.48 20.53
C TRP A 579 -27.63 -20.10 21.89
N LYS A 580 -28.61 -20.08 22.81
CA LYS A 580 -28.55 -20.74 24.11
C LYS A 580 -29.90 -21.44 24.40
N VAL A 581 -29.86 -22.69 24.87
CA VAL A 581 -31.03 -23.37 25.42
C VAL A 581 -31.18 -22.96 26.89
N VAL A 582 -32.36 -22.48 27.28
CA VAL A 582 -32.69 -22.18 28.67
C VAL A 582 -34.04 -22.84 28.97
N SER A 583 -34.10 -23.71 29.98
CA SER A 583 -35.33 -24.42 30.38
C SER A 583 -36.07 -25.11 29.21
N GLY A 584 -35.34 -25.70 28.27
CA GLY A 584 -35.90 -26.40 27.10
C GLY A 584 -36.43 -25.50 25.98
N ARG A 585 -36.20 -24.18 26.02
CA ARG A 585 -36.55 -23.22 24.96
C ARG A 585 -35.32 -22.43 24.52
N TRP A 586 -35.33 -21.96 23.26
CA TRP A 586 -34.21 -21.23 22.68
C TRP A 586 -34.29 -19.72 22.96
N LYS A 587 -33.12 -19.14 23.23
CA LYS A 587 -32.84 -17.70 23.23
C LYS A 587 -31.60 -17.42 22.39
N TYR A 588 -31.43 -16.16 21.96
CA TYR A 588 -30.19 -15.68 21.35
C TYR A 588 -29.56 -14.60 22.24
N MET A 589 -28.27 -14.74 22.54
CA MET A 589 -27.47 -13.79 23.31
C MET A 589 -26.63 -12.93 22.38
N GLU A 590 -26.60 -11.62 22.59
CA GLU A 590 -25.83 -10.66 21.80
C GLU A 590 -24.44 -10.42 22.43
N SER A 591 -23.53 -9.75 21.71
CA SER A 591 -22.14 -9.52 22.15
C SER A 591 -22.01 -8.56 23.34
N ASN A 592 -23.10 -7.91 23.76
CA ASN A 592 -23.20 -7.16 25.01
C ASN A 592 -23.58 -8.03 26.23
N GLY A 593 -23.88 -9.31 26.03
CA GLY A 593 -24.30 -10.27 27.08
C GLY A 593 -25.80 -10.33 27.34
N GLU A 594 -26.61 -9.52 26.65
CA GLU A 594 -28.07 -9.53 26.81
C GLU A 594 -28.75 -10.54 25.88
N TYR A 595 -29.95 -10.99 26.27
CA TYR A 595 -30.81 -11.80 25.41
C TYR A 595 -31.76 -10.92 24.59
N VAL A 596 -31.86 -11.21 23.29
CA VAL A 596 -32.79 -10.55 22.35
C VAL A 596 -34.24 -10.72 22.79
N LYS A 597 -35.02 -9.62 22.77
CA LYS A 597 -36.44 -9.57 23.20
C LYS A 597 -37.27 -8.68 22.26
N SER A 598 -38.56 -9.02 22.10
CA SER A 598 -39.57 -8.21 21.40
C SER A 598 -39.24 -7.79 19.96
N ARG A 599 -38.39 -8.53 19.24
CA ARG A 599 -37.95 -8.14 17.90
C ARG A 599 -37.56 -9.31 17.00
N TRP A 600 -37.42 -8.98 15.72
CA TRP A 600 -36.70 -9.78 14.74
C TRP A 600 -35.19 -9.71 14.94
N LEU A 601 -34.51 -10.78 14.55
CA LEU A 601 -33.06 -10.91 14.47
C LEU A 601 -32.70 -11.75 13.24
N LEU A 602 -31.72 -11.28 12.46
CA LEU A 602 -31.09 -12.04 11.40
C LEU A 602 -29.89 -12.79 11.99
N VAL A 603 -29.84 -14.11 11.83
CA VAL A 603 -28.69 -14.95 12.24
C VAL A 603 -28.21 -15.72 11.02
N GLY A 604 -26.99 -15.40 10.57
CA GLY A 604 -26.54 -15.80 9.24
C GLY A 604 -27.46 -15.21 8.17
N SER A 605 -28.05 -16.06 7.33
CA SER A 605 -29.04 -15.68 6.31
C SER A 605 -30.51 -15.81 6.77
N THR A 606 -30.77 -16.29 7.99
CA THR A 606 -32.12 -16.68 8.44
C THR A 606 -32.68 -15.71 9.48
N TRP A 607 -33.91 -15.26 9.28
CA TRP A 607 -34.65 -14.43 10.24
C TRP A 607 -35.36 -15.27 11.31
N TYR A 608 -35.33 -14.79 12.55
CA TYR A 608 -35.98 -15.34 13.73
C TYR A 608 -36.67 -14.22 14.52
N HIS A 609 -37.75 -14.53 15.23
CA HIS A 609 -38.47 -13.55 16.08
C HIS A 609 -38.48 -13.97 17.55
N PHE A 610 -38.37 -13.00 18.47
CA PHE A 610 -38.30 -13.23 19.92
C PHE A 610 -39.42 -12.50 20.67
N ASP A 611 -40.05 -13.16 21.65
CA ASP A 611 -41.04 -12.52 22.53
C ASP A 611 -40.41 -11.58 23.57
N ALA A 612 -41.24 -10.91 24.38
CA ALA A 612 -40.78 -9.96 25.39
C ALA A 612 -39.96 -10.59 26.54
N ASN A 613 -40.04 -11.90 26.72
CA ASN A 613 -39.19 -12.64 27.66
C ASN A 613 -37.89 -13.13 27.00
N GLY A 614 -37.76 -12.92 25.69
CA GLY A 614 -36.61 -13.26 24.88
C GLY A 614 -36.58 -14.70 24.40
N TRP A 615 -37.74 -15.37 24.30
CA TRP A 615 -37.83 -16.70 23.72
C TRP A 615 -38.08 -16.61 22.21
N MET A 616 -37.35 -17.44 21.45
CA MET A 616 -37.62 -17.68 20.04
C MET A 616 -39.06 -18.17 19.83
N GLN A 617 -39.73 -17.63 18.82
CA GLN A 617 -41.09 -18.01 18.42
C GLN A 617 -41.07 -19.06 17.30
N THR A 618 -42.16 -19.82 17.16
CA THR A 618 -42.38 -20.82 16.10
C THR A 618 -43.85 -20.78 15.65
N GLY A 619 -44.16 -21.25 14.44
CA GLY A 619 -45.50 -21.24 13.86
C GLY A 619 -45.96 -19.88 13.32
N TRP A 620 -47.27 -19.65 13.32
CA TRP A 620 -47.87 -18.41 12.81
C TRP A 620 -47.57 -17.21 13.72
N LEU A 621 -47.06 -16.13 13.13
CA LEU A 621 -46.77 -14.87 13.80
C LEU A 621 -47.49 -13.71 13.08
N LEU A 622 -48.23 -12.89 13.83
CA LEU A 622 -48.79 -11.63 13.36
C LEU A 622 -48.03 -10.47 14.00
N THR A 623 -47.39 -9.63 13.19
CA THR A 623 -46.72 -8.40 13.67
C THR A 623 -46.78 -7.31 12.61
N GLY A 624 -46.97 -6.04 13.02
CA GLY A 624 -47.15 -4.92 12.10
C GLY A 624 -48.36 -5.04 11.16
N ASN A 625 -49.40 -5.80 11.55
CA ASN A 625 -50.53 -6.21 10.70
C ASN A 625 -50.18 -7.16 9.53
N THR A 626 -48.96 -7.70 9.49
CA THR A 626 -48.50 -8.70 8.51
C THR A 626 -48.37 -10.08 9.16
N TRP A 627 -48.80 -11.12 8.44
CA TRP A 627 -48.61 -12.51 8.84
C TRP A 627 -47.30 -13.09 8.30
N TYR A 628 -46.62 -13.86 9.14
CA TYR A 628 -45.39 -14.59 8.88
C TYR A 628 -45.59 -16.04 9.37
N TYR A 629 -44.76 -16.96 8.88
CA TYR A 629 -44.67 -18.32 9.42
C TYR A 629 -43.23 -18.65 9.76
N LEU A 630 -43.03 -19.18 10.97
CA LEU A 630 -41.74 -19.63 11.49
C LEU A 630 -41.77 -21.17 11.57
N GLU A 631 -40.71 -21.83 11.12
CA GLU A 631 -40.59 -23.29 11.17
C GLU A 631 -40.40 -23.79 12.62
N SER A 632 -40.35 -25.10 12.84
CA SER A 632 -40.09 -25.69 14.16
C SER A 632 -38.72 -25.29 14.74
N SER A 633 -37.77 -24.94 13.86
CA SER A 633 -36.47 -24.34 14.17
C SER A 633 -36.53 -22.83 14.48
N GLY A 634 -37.69 -22.19 14.35
CA GLY A 634 -37.88 -20.74 14.45
C GLY A 634 -37.49 -19.94 13.20
N ALA A 635 -36.94 -20.60 12.18
CA ALA A 635 -36.56 -19.98 10.92
C ALA A 635 -37.78 -19.43 10.17
N MET A 636 -37.71 -18.19 9.68
CA MET A 636 -38.79 -17.58 8.90
C MET A 636 -38.90 -18.17 7.48
N ILE A 637 -40.10 -18.56 7.07
CA ILE A 637 -40.41 -18.87 5.68
C ILE A 637 -40.34 -17.59 4.85
N ALA A 638 -39.53 -17.57 3.79
CA ALA A 638 -39.48 -16.49 2.81
C ALA A 638 -39.32 -17.06 1.38
N GLY A 639 -39.80 -16.30 0.39
CA GLY A 639 -39.68 -16.54 -1.05
C GLY A 639 -40.41 -17.77 -1.61
N ARG A 640 -41.03 -18.61 -0.77
CA ARG A 640 -41.53 -19.93 -1.13
C ARG A 640 -42.99 -20.18 -0.78
N TRP A 641 -43.60 -21.13 -1.50
CA TRP A 641 -44.87 -21.74 -1.12
C TRP A 641 -44.66 -22.67 0.07
N GLN A 642 -45.59 -22.66 1.03
CA GLN A 642 -45.56 -23.51 2.21
C GLN A 642 -46.95 -24.09 2.48
N TRP A 643 -47.01 -25.41 2.65
CA TRP A 643 -48.20 -26.08 3.17
C TRP A 643 -48.23 -25.97 4.70
N VAL A 644 -49.36 -25.52 5.24
CA VAL A 644 -49.63 -25.43 6.68
C VAL A 644 -51.05 -25.94 6.92
N ASN A 645 -51.20 -26.99 7.73
CA ASN A 645 -52.49 -27.57 8.15
C ASN A 645 -53.49 -27.81 7.00
N GLY A 646 -53.02 -28.34 5.88
CA GLY A 646 -53.86 -28.70 4.71
C GLY A 646 -54.24 -27.54 3.78
N LYS A 647 -53.69 -26.33 4.00
CA LYS A 647 -53.76 -25.20 3.06
C LYS A 647 -52.37 -24.82 2.58
N CYS A 648 -52.27 -24.31 1.36
CA CYS A 648 -51.03 -23.77 0.80
C CYS A 648 -51.05 -22.25 0.81
N TYR A 649 -49.96 -21.65 1.25
CA TYR A 649 -49.73 -20.21 1.38
C TYR A 649 -48.44 -19.84 0.66
N TYR A 650 -48.28 -18.59 0.24
CA TYR A 650 -47.01 -18.07 -0.26
C TYR A 650 -46.50 -16.93 0.61
N PHE A 651 -45.20 -16.94 0.90
CA PHE A 651 -44.51 -15.87 1.60
C PHE A 651 -43.52 -15.22 0.64
N ASP A 652 -43.53 -13.90 0.54
CA ASP A 652 -42.60 -13.16 -0.31
C ASP A 652 -41.15 -13.24 0.21
N ASN A 653 -40.20 -12.63 -0.50
CA ASN A 653 -38.78 -12.65 -0.12
C ASN A 653 -38.48 -11.96 1.24
N ASN A 654 -39.44 -11.22 1.81
CA ASN A 654 -39.36 -10.60 3.13
C ASN A 654 -40.07 -11.44 4.22
N GLY A 655 -40.66 -12.58 3.85
CA GLY A 655 -41.46 -13.44 4.72
C GLY A 655 -42.92 -12.98 4.91
N TYR A 656 -43.40 -12.04 4.10
CA TYR A 656 -44.78 -11.54 4.19
C TYR A 656 -45.74 -12.52 3.53
N MET A 657 -46.74 -13.02 4.26
CA MET A 657 -47.79 -13.86 3.69
C MET A 657 -48.60 -13.06 2.66
N MET A 658 -48.55 -13.50 1.40
CA MET A 658 -49.31 -12.88 0.33
C MET A 658 -50.80 -13.21 0.46
N ALA A 659 -51.65 -12.20 0.25
CA ALA A 659 -53.12 -12.34 0.29
C ALA A 659 -53.80 -11.48 -0.78
N ASN A 660 -54.97 -11.92 -1.25
CA ASN A 660 -55.81 -11.27 -2.26
C ASN A 660 -55.08 -10.92 -3.57
N THR A 661 -54.08 -11.72 -3.98
CA THR A 661 -53.13 -11.36 -5.06
C THR A 661 -52.69 -12.57 -5.89
N TRP A 662 -52.02 -12.29 -7.01
CA TRP A 662 -51.40 -13.31 -7.87
C TRP A 662 -49.93 -13.53 -7.51
N VAL A 663 -49.54 -14.80 -7.39
CA VAL A 663 -48.17 -15.27 -7.17
C VAL A 663 -47.86 -16.23 -8.32
N GLY A 664 -46.98 -15.79 -9.23
CA GLY A 664 -46.84 -16.45 -10.54
C GLY A 664 -48.20 -16.46 -11.25
N ASP A 665 -48.64 -17.64 -11.69
CA ASP A 665 -49.96 -17.86 -12.30
C ASP A 665 -50.99 -18.49 -11.34
N SER A 666 -50.67 -18.52 -10.04
CA SER A 666 -51.57 -18.91 -8.96
C SER A 666 -52.11 -17.71 -8.20
N TYR A 667 -53.29 -17.83 -7.57
CA TYR A 667 -53.91 -16.75 -6.80
C TYR A 667 -54.14 -17.17 -5.35
N VAL A 668 -53.89 -16.25 -4.42
CA VAL A 668 -54.17 -16.40 -2.99
C VAL A 668 -55.33 -15.52 -2.56
N ASP A 669 -56.24 -16.06 -1.75
CA ASP A 669 -57.45 -15.38 -1.28
C ASP A 669 -57.17 -14.37 -0.15
N ALA A 670 -58.22 -13.75 0.40
CA ALA A 670 -58.09 -12.78 1.50
C ALA A 670 -57.57 -13.38 2.82
N SER A 671 -57.51 -14.71 2.95
CA SER A 671 -56.86 -15.43 4.06
C SER A 671 -55.42 -15.88 3.73
N GLY A 672 -54.91 -15.52 2.55
CA GLY A 672 -53.62 -15.97 2.01
C GLY A 672 -53.63 -17.40 1.45
N ALA A 673 -54.78 -18.07 1.45
CA ALA A 673 -54.88 -19.45 1.00
C ALA A 673 -54.96 -19.52 -0.54
N TRP A 674 -54.17 -20.40 -1.14
CA TRP A 674 -54.20 -20.67 -2.58
C TRP A 674 -55.59 -21.12 -3.06
N ILE A 675 -56.05 -20.56 -4.18
CA ILE A 675 -57.23 -21.03 -4.93
C ILE A 675 -56.75 -21.79 -6.19
N PRO A 676 -56.82 -23.14 -6.22
CA PRO A 676 -56.51 -23.92 -7.40
C PRO A 676 -57.42 -23.56 -8.60
N GLY A 677 -56.85 -23.56 -9.80
CA GLY A 677 -57.59 -23.44 -11.06
C GLY A 677 -58.11 -22.05 -11.45
N LYS A 678 -57.85 -21.00 -10.64
CA LYS A 678 -58.18 -19.62 -11.03
C LYS A 678 -57.27 -19.15 -12.19
N GLN A 679 -57.85 -18.60 -13.26
CA GLN A 679 -57.09 -18.13 -14.42
C GLN A 679 -56.72 -16.64 -14.33
N LYS A 680 -55.47 -16.33 -14.71
CA LYS A 680 -54.87 -14.99 -14.67
C LYS A 680 -55.18 -14.21 -15.97
N PRO A 681 -55.63 -12.94 -15.91
CA PRO A 681 -55.92 -12.16 -17.11
C PRO A 681 -54.67 -11.96 -17.99
N THR A 682 -54.80 -12.21 -19.29
CA THR A 682 -53.73 -11.94 -20.26
C THR A 682 -53.98 -10.59 -20.95
N PRO A 683 -53.17 -9.54 -20.71
CA PRO A 683 -53.32 -8.25 -21.38
C PRO A 683 -53.08 -8.31 -22.90
N GLY A 684 -53.21 -7.17 -23.58
CA GLY A 684 -52.95 -6.99 -25.01
C GLY A 684 -54.21 -6.84 -25.87
N TRP A 685 -54.00 -6.78 -27.18
CA TRP A 685 -55.05 -6.59 -28.18
C TRP A 685 -56.10 -7.71 -28.18
N LYS A 686 -57.37 -7.35 -28.16
CA LYS A 686 -58.51 -8.26 -28.32
C LYS A 686 -59.42 -7.76 -29.45
N VAL A 687 -59.82 -8.66 -30.35
CA VAL A 687 -60.90 -8.39 -31.32
C VAL A 687 -62.23 -8.68 -30.61
N VAL A 688 -63.11 -7.68 -30.54
CA VAL A 688 -64.47 -7.84 -30.01
C VAL A 688 -65.43 -7.30 -31.05
N SER A 689 -66.37 -8.14 -31.51
CA SER A 689 -67.36 -7.77 -32.54
C SER A 689 -66.77 -7.13 -33.82
N GLY A 690 -65.59 -7.59 -34.25
CA GLY A 690 -64.90 -7.07 -35.44
C GLY A 690 -64.16 -5.73 -35.25
N ARG A 691 -64.12 -5.17 -34.04
CA ARG A 691 -63.34 -3.97 -33.70
C ARG A 691 -62.28 -4.29 -32.64
N TRP A 692 -61.23 -3.49 -32.58
CA TRP A 692 -60.12 -3.69 -31.65
C TRP A 692 -60.31 -2.95 -30.33
N LYS A 693 -59.99 -3.65 -29.23
CA LYS A 693 -59.75 -3.08 -27.89
C LYS A 693 -58.38 -3.52 -27.40
N TYR A 694 -57.82 -2.79 -26.43
CA TYR A 694 -56.64 -3.22 -25.69
C TYR A 694 -57.02 -3.52 -24.24
N MET A 695 -56.64 -4.71 -23.75
CA MET A 695 -56.86 -5.15 -22.37
C MET A 695 -55.60 -4.90 -21.54
N GLU A 696 -55.76 -4.28 -20.36
CA GLU A 696 -54.66 -4.01 -19.43
C GLU A 696 -54.45 -5.17 -18.44
N SER A 697 -53.36 -5.13 -17.66
CA SER A 697 -52.96 -6.23 -16.77
C SER A 697 -53.95 -6.48 -15.61
N ASN A 698 -54.79 -5.51 -15.28
CA ASN A 698 -55.92 -5.65 -14.36
C ASN A 698 -57.13 -6.40 -14.96
N GLY A 699 -57.11 -6.72 -16.26
CA GLY A 699 -58.20 -7.36 -16.99
C GLY A 699 -59.25 -6.40 -17.58
N GLU A 700 -59.12 -5.09 -17.38
CA GLU A 700 -60.02 -4.09 -17.95
C GLU A 700 -59.61 -3.67 -19.37
N TYR A 701 -60.49 -2.94 -20.06
CA TYR A 701 -60.21 -2.37 -21.38
C TYR A 701 -59.93 -0.86 -21.29
N VAL A 702 -58.88 -0.42 -21.97
CA VAL A 702 -58.48 1.00 -22.13
C VAL A 702 -59.62 1.82 -22.72
N LYS A 703 -59.92 3.00 -22.16
CA LYS A 703 -61.00 3.91 -22.57
C LYS A 703 -60.56 5.38 -22.49
N SER A 704 -61.13 6.23 -23.35
CA SER A 704 -61.02 7.71 -23.32
C SER A 704 -59.59 8.28 -23.27
N ARG A 705 -58.59 7.58 -23.80
CA ARG A 705 -57.19 8.04 -23.71
C ARG A 705 -56.28 7.53 -24.83
N TRP A 706 -55.13 8.20 -24.92
CA TRP A 706 -53.95 7.70 -25.60
C TRP A 706 -53.30 6.53 -24.83
N LEU A 707 -52.67 5.62 -25.57
CA LEU A 707 -51.93 4.48 -25.08
C LEU A 707 -50.73 4.23 -26.01
N LEU A 708 -49.54 4.12 -25.44
CA LEU A 708 -48.34 3.66 -26.13
C LEU A 708 -48.29 2.13 -26.05
N VAL A 709 -48.18 1.45 -27.19
CA VAL A 709 -48.02 -0.01 -27.28
C VAL A 709 -46.77 -0.30 -28.11
N GLY A 710 -45.73 -0.82 -27.45
CA GLY A 710 -44.39 -0.82 -28.04
C GLY A 710 -43.91 0.61 -28.25
N SER A 711 -43.51 0.94 -29.48
CA SER A 711 -43.14 2.30 -29.90
C SER A 711 -44.28 3.10 -30.53
N THR A 712 -45.49 2.54 -30.63
CA THR A 712 -46.60 3.13 -31.41
C THR A 712 -47.72 3.67 -30.52
N TRP A 713 -48.12 4.91 -30.74
CA TRP A 713 -49.27 5.52 -30.07
C TRP A 713 -50.60 5.15 -30.74
N TYR A 714 -51.61 4.87 -29.92
CA TYR A 714 -52.98 4.56 -30.28
C TYR A 714 -53.94 5.37 -29.40
N HIS A 715 -55.15 5.68 -29.88
CA HIS A 715 -56.20 6.36 -29.10
C HIS A 715 -57.47 5.50 -28.99
N PHE A 716 -58.15 5.56 -27.83
CA PHE A 716 -59.34 4.77 -27.52
C PHE A 716 -60.53 5.67 -27.14
N ASP A 717 -61.73 5.36 -27.66
CA ASP A 717 -62.97 6.05 -27.27
C ASP A 717 -63.47 5.65 -25.86
N ALA A 718 -64.53 6.29 -25.38
CA ALA A 718 -65.10 6.03 -24.06
C ALA A 718 -65.70 4.63 -23.89
N ASN A 719 -65.98 3.91 -24.98
CA ASN A 719 -66.40 2.51 -24.95
C ASN A 719 -65.19 1.56 -25.03
N GLY A 720 -63.99 2.11 -25.21
CA GLY A 720 -62.71 1.41 -25.27
C GLY A 720 -62.38 0.82 -26.63
N TRP A 721 -62.93 1.37 -27.72
CA TRP A 721 -62.54 0.99 -29.07
C TRP A 721 -61.38 1.84 -29.58
N MET A 722 -60.41 1.19 -30.21
CA MET A 722 -59.34 1.86 -30.94
C MET A 722 -59.92 2.75 -32.06
N GLN A 723 -59.39 3.96 -32.20
CA GLN A 723 -59.76 4.93 -33.24
C GLN A 723 -58.84 4.83 -34.46
N THR A 724 -59.31 5.33 -35.61
CA THR A 724 -58.55 5.43 -36.88
C THR A 724 -58.95 6.72 -37.62
N GLY A 725 -58.10 7.20 -38.53
CA GLY A 725 -58.33 8.42 -39.30
C GLY A 725 -58.00 9.72 -38.54
N TRP A 726 -58.65 10.82 -38.95
CA TRP A 726 -58.47 12.14 -38.32
C TRP A 726 -59.03 12.18 -36.89
N LEU A 727 -58.22 12.65 -35.95
CA LEU A 727 -58.57 12.77 -34.53
C LEU A 727 -58.27 14.19 -34.04
N LEU A 728 -59.25 14.83 -33.39
CA LEU A 728 -59.09 16.14 -32.74
C LEU A 728 -59.11 15.95 -31.22
N THR A 729 -58.01 16.27 -30.54
CA THR A 729 -57.93 16.24 -29.07
C THR A 729 -57.18 17.48 -28.57
N GLY A 730 -57.74 18.18 -27.56
CA GLY A 730 -57.09 19.37 -26.98
C GLY A 730 -56.87 20.53 -27.95
N ASN A 731 -57.77 20.70 -28.93
CA ASN A 731 -57.65 21.59 -30.11
C ASN A 731 -56.57 21.22 -31.14
N THR A 732 -55.78 20.16 -30.91
CA THR A 732 -54.76 19.68 -31.84
C THR A 732 -55.29 18.53 -32.71
N TRP A 733 -55.01 18.60 -34.02
CA TRP A 733 -55.31 17.52 -34.97
C TRP A 733 -54.17 16.50 -35.05
N TYR A 734 -54.53 15.23 -35.05
CA TYR A 734 -53.70 14.05 -35.23
C TYR A 734 -54.27 13.20 -36.36
N TYR A 735 -53.45 12.30 -36.93
CA TYR A 735 -53.94 11.27 -37.85
C TYR A 735 -53.48 9.89 -37.42
N LEU A 736 -54.44 8.97 -37.37
CA LEU A 736 -54.24 7.55 -37.09
C LEU A 736 -54.39 6.75 -38.39
N GLU A 737 -53.45 5.86 -38.66
CA GLU A 737 -53.51 4.94 -39.81
C GLU A 737 -54.67 3.93 -39.66
N SER A 738 -54.93 3.12 -40.69
CA SER A 738 -55.95 2.05 -40.64
C SER A 738 -55.66 0.98 -39.58
N SER A 739 -54.39 0.87 -39.15
CA SER A 739 -53.91 0.08 -38.01
C SER A 739 -54.21 0.71 -36.65
N GLY A 740 -54.64 1.97 -36.60
CA GLY A 740 -54.76 2.79 -35.39
C GLY A 740 -53.47 3.50 -34.96
N ALA A 741 -52.36 3.25 -35.66
CA ALA A 741 -51.06 3.85 -35.35
C ALA A 741 -51.02 5.36 -35.65
N MET A 742 -50.55 6.16 -34.71
CA MET A 742 -50.38 7.61 -34.90
C MET A 742 -49.24 7.94 -35.86
N ILE A 743 -49.50 8.85 -36.80
CA ILE A 743 -48.47 9.42 -37.68
C ILE A 743 -47.75 10.55 -36.95
N ALA A 744 -46.42 10.51 -36.94
CA ALA A 744 -45.56 11.55 -36.35
C ALA A 744 -44.27 11.74 -37.19
N GLY A 745 -43.65 12.91 -37.03
CA GLY A 745 -42.33 13.29 -37.54
C GLY A 745 -42.20 13.42 -39.06
N ARG A 746 -43.31 13.33 -39.81
CA ARG A 746 -43.28 13.13 -41.28
C ARG A 746 -44.36 13.88 -42.04
N TRP A 747 -44.07 14.12 -43.32
CA TRP A 747 -45.09 14.47 -44.30
C TRP A 747 -45.95 13.26 -44.64
N GLN A 748 -47.25 13.46 -44.83
CA GLN A 748 -48.19 12.42 -45.19
C GLN A 748 -49.21 12.92 -46.23
N TRP A 749 -49.41 12.15 -47.28
CA TRP A 749 -50.55 12.33 -48.19
C TRP A 749 -51.80 11.69 -47.60
N ILE A 750 -52.88 12.47 -47.49
CA ILE A 750 -54.19 12.07 -46.98
C ILE A 750 -55.25 12.67 -47.92
N ASN A 751 -56.07 11.82 -48.54
CA ASN A 751 -57.18 12.21 -49.43
C ASN A 751 -56.82 13.27 -50.50
N GLY A 752 -55.64 13.13 -51.12
CA GLY A 752 -55.19 14.01 -52.20
C GLY A 752 -54.56 15.35 -51.76
N LYS A 753 -54.38 15.57 -50.45
CA LYS A 753 -53.63 16.69 -49.88
C LYS A 753 -52.42 16.18 -49.09
N CYS A 754 -51.35 16.97 -49.00
CA CYS A 754 -50.19 16.66 -48.19
C CYS A 754 -50.20 17.49 -46.91
N TYR A 755 -49.92 16.86 -45.77
CA TYR A 755 -49.91 17.42 -44.42
C TYR A 755 -48.59 17.10 -43.73
N TYR A 756 -48.14 17.92 -42.80
CA TYR A 756 -46.98 17.61 -41.94
C TYR A 756 -47.43 17.38 -40.50
N PHE A 757 -46.93 16.30 -39.88
CA PHE A 757 -47.12 16.00 -38.47
C PHE A 757 -45.76 16.09 -37.76
N ASP A 758 -45.70 16.82 -36.65
CA ASP A 758 -44.50 16.95 -35.83
C ASP A 758 -44.14 15.63 -35.11
N ASN A 759 -43.03 15.59 -34.38
CA ASN A 759 -42.57 14.39 -33.67
C ASN A 759 -43.53 13.90 -32.57
N ASN A 760 -44.51 14.71 -32.16
CA ASN A 760 -45.58 14.36 -31.21
C ASN A 760 -46.88 13.93 -31.91
N GLY A 761 -46.90 13.93 -33.25
CA GLY A 761 -48.07 13.63 -34.07
C GLY A 761 -49.02 14.82 -34.28
N CYS A 762 -48.64 16.03 -33.86
CA CYS A 762 -49.44 17.24 -34.02
C CYS A 762 -49.38 17.71 -35.48
N MET A 763 -50.53 17.90 -36.13
CA MET A 763 -50.60 18.48 -37.47
C MET A 763 -50.17 19.95 -37.44
N ALA A 764 -49.21 20.33 -38.28
CA ALA A 764 -48.82 21.72 -38.47
C ALA A 764 -49.88 22.49 -39.30
N SER A 765 -50.12 23.77 -38.97
CA SER A 765 -51.03 24.67 -39.69
C SER A 765 -50.53 26.11 -39.70
N ASP A 766 -50.87 26.86 -40.75
CA ASP A 766 -50.49 28.27 -41.03
C ASP A 766 -49.01 28.59 -40.77
N THR A 767 -48.11 27.72 -41.26
CA THR A 767 -46.68 27.78 -40.91
C THR A 767 -45.76 27.25 -42.01
N TRP A 768 -44.47 27.54 -41.88
CA TRP A 768 -43.42 27.09 -42.79
C TRP A 768 -42.67 25.89 -42.22
N ILE A 769 -42.81 24.74 -42.87
CA ILE A 769 -42.03 23.54 -42.64
C ILE A 769 -40.83 23.57 -43.59
N GLY A 770 -39.76 24.24 -43.14
CA GLY A 770 -38.56 24.51 -43.94
C GLY A 770 -38.83 25.54 -45.04
N ASN A 771 -38.87 25.07 -46.29
CA ASN A 771 -39.17 25.88 -47.48
C ASN A 771 -40.59 25.64 -48.03
N TRP A 772 -41.38 24.80 -47.38
CA TRP A 772 -42.77 24.50 -47.74
C TRP A 772 -43.72 25.15 -46.74
N TYR A 773 -44.86 25.68 -47.20
CA TYR A 773 -45.86 26.29 -46.33
C TYR A 773 -47.14 25.46 -46.29
N VAL A 774 -47.72 25.29 -45.10
CA VAL A 774 -49.05 24.69 -44.89
C VAL A 774 -50.06 25.77 -44.54
N ASP A 775 -51.27 25.68 -45.10
CA ASP A 775 -52.37 26.62 -44.83
C ASP A 775 -52.96 26.43 -43.42
N ALA A 776 -53.96 27.24 -43.07
CA ALA A 776 -54.67 27.13 -41.78
C ALA A 776 -55.41 25.79 -41.56
N ASN A 777 -55.56 24.96 -42.61
CA ASN A 777 -56.09 23.60 -42.53
C ASN A 777 -54.98 22.53 -42.49
N GLY A 778 -53.71 22.93 -42.42
CA GLY A 778 -52.53 22.08 -42.47
C GLY A 778 -52.16 21.53 -43.85
N ALA A 779 -52.84 21.98 -44.92
CA ALA A 779 -52.59 21.50 -46.27
C ALA A 779 -51.43 22.26 -46.92
N TRP A 780 -50.46 21.54 -47.48
CA TRP A 780 -49.32 22.11 -48.20
C TRP A 780 -49.77 22.92 -49.44
N ILE A 781 -49.19 24.12 -49.59
CA ILE A 781 -49.34 25.01 -50.75
C ILE A 781 -48.03 25.00 -51.57
N PRO A 782 -47.99 24.35 -52.75
CA PRO A 782 -46.75 24.20 -53.53
C PRO A 782 -46.13 25.51 -54.01
N ASP A 783 -46.94 26.45 -54.51
CA ASP A 783 -46.47 27.63 -55.24
C ASP A 783 -46.08 28.83 -54.35
N LYS A 784 -46.21 28.71 -53.01
CA LYS A 784 -45.93 29.82 -52.10
C LYS A 784 -44.42 29.98 -51.89
N GLN A 785 -43.83 30.99 -52.53
CA GLN A 785 -42.40 31.28 -52.42
C GLN A 785 -42.02 32.03 -51.13
N LYS A 786 -40.78 31.81 -50.68
CA LYS A 786 -40.16 32.40 -49.49
C LYS A 786 -39.11 33.43 -49.92
N LEU A 787 -39.50 34.70 -49.96
CA LEU A 787 -38.66 35.81 -50.47
C LEU A 787 -37.62 36.29 -49.46
N THR A 788 -36.55 36.90 -49.95
CA THR A 788 -35.34 37.25 -49.19
C THR A 788 -35.21 38.77 -49.06
N ASN A 789 -35.53 39.34 -47.90
CA ASN A 789 -35.40 40.79 -47.66
C ASN A 789 -33.95 41.29 -47.91
N ILE A 790 -33.81 42.47 -48.53
CA ILE A 790 -32.53 43.20 -48.66
C ILE A 790 -32.23 44.01 -47.38
N MET A 791 -33.26 44.65 -46.82
CA MET A 791 -33.16 45.33 -45.52
C MET A 791 -33.19 44.31 -44.38
N GLY A 792 -32.50 44.62 -43.28
CA GLY A 792 -32.52 43.83 -42.05
C GLY A 792 -31.15 43.66 -41.40
N THR A 793 -31.14 43.04 -40.23
CA THR A 793 -29.92 42.65 -39.53
C THR A 793 -29.24 41.47 -40.22
N SER A 794 -27.91 41.53 -40.34
CA SER A 794 -27.10 40.39 -40.76
C SER A 794 -26.28 39.85 -39.59
N SER A 795 -26.11 38.53 -39.57
CA SER A 795 -25.16 37.81 -38.70
C SER A 795 -23.77 37.69 -39.31
N VAL A 796 -23.57 38.10 -40.57
CA VAL A 796 -22.31 37.94 -41.30
C VAL A 796 -21.27 38.97 -40.84
N THR A 797 -20.08 38.47 -40.52
CA THR A 797 -18.93 39.25 -40.04
C THR A 797 -17.98 39.64 -41.17
N ALA A 798 -17.15 40.65 -40.93
CA ALA A 798 -16.10 41.06 -41.86
C ALA A 798 -15.07 39.94 -42.13
N LEU A 799 -14.83 39.08 -41.12
CA LEU A 799 -13.94 37.92 -41.25
C LEU A 799 -14.51 36.91 -42.26
N GLN A 800 -15.77 36.52 -42.12
CA GLN A 800 -16.47 35.60 -43.04
C GLN A 800 -16.44 36.09 -44.49
N LEU A 801 -16.69 37.39 -44.71
CA LEU A 801 -16.59 38.00 -46.04
C LEU A 801 -15.16 37.91 -46.61
N SER A 802 -14.14 38.15 -45.78
CA SER A 802 -12.74 38.07 -46.21
C SER A 802 -12.29 36.63 -46.48
N ASN A 803 -12.78 35.66 -45.69
CA ASN A 803 -12.50 34.23 -45.85
C ASN A 803 -13.13 33.70 -47.12
N PHE A 804 -14.41 34.04 -47.37
CA PHE A 804 -15.08 33.76 -48.65
C PHE A 804 -14.32 34.35 -49.85
N TYR A 805 -13.90 35.62 -49.80
CA TYR A 805 -13.14 36.24 -50.89
C TYR A 805 -11.83 35.51 -51.20
N LYS A 806 -11.05 35.15 -50.16
CA LYS A 806 -9.81 34.36 -50.29
C LYS A 806 -10.09 32.99 -50.92
N ALA A 807 -11.17 32.32 -50.50
CA ALA A 807 -11.56 31.01 -51.03
C ALA A 807 -11.89 31.02 -52.54
N MET A 808 -12.26 32.17 -53.11
CA MET A 808 -12.45 32.33 -54.57
C MET A 808 -11.14 32.42 -55.36
N ASN A 809 -9.98 32.32 -54.68
CA ASN A 809 -8.62 32.40 -55.25
C ASN A 809 -8.40 33.69 -56.07
N LYS A 810 -8.84 34.82 -55.53
CA LYS A 810 -8.69 36.16 -56.13
C LYS A 810 -7.69 36.99 -55.34
N LYS A 811 -6.78 37.65 -56.05
CA LYS A 811 -5.79 38.55 -55.43
C LYS A 811 -6.44 39.89 -55.14
N TYR A 812 -6.37 40.36 -53.89
CA TYR A 812 -6.84 41.69 -53.54
C TYR A 812 -6.08 42.77 -54.33
N PRO A 813 -6.74 43.78 -54.92
CA PRO A 813 -6.06 44.70 -55.83
C PRO A 813 -5.05 45.61 -55.14
N SER A 814 -3.78 45.52 -55.55
CA SER A 814 -2.71 46.38 -55.05
C SER A 814 -2.95 47.88 -55.28
N TYR A 815 -3.83 48.23 -56.23
CA TYR A 815 -4.26 49.61 -56.44
C TYR A 815 -4.91 50.21 -55.17
N TYR A 816 -5.77 49.47 -54.46
CA TYR A 816 -6.39 49.96 -53.23
C TYR A 816 -5.38 49.99 -52.07
N SER A 817 -4.57 48.94 -51.92
CA SER A 817 -3.47 48.89 -50.96
C SER A 817 -2.47 50.06 -51.11
N GLN A 818 -2.30 50.60 -52.32
CA GLN A 818 -1.48 51.78 -52.57
C GLN A 818 -2.27 53.09 -52.36
N ASN A 819 -3.43 53.25 -53.01
CA ASN A 819 -4.07 54.56 -53.21
C ASN A 819 -5.19 54.90 -52.21
N ASP A 820 -5.92 53.93 -51.68
CA ASP A 820 -6.94 54.19 -50.64
C ASP A 820 -6.27 54.34 -49.26
N LYS A 821 -6.90 55.06 -48.33
CA LYS A 821 -6.35 55.29 -46.97
C LYS A 821 -6.86 54.28 -45.94
N GLU A 822 -8.05 53.72 -46.13
CA GLU A 822 -8.70 52.83 -45.18
C GLU A 822 -8.68 51.39 -45.69
N ALA A 823 -9.01 51.17 -46.96
CA ALA A 823 -9.08 49.85 -47.58
C ALA A 823 -7.70 49.34 -48.03
N LYS A 824 -6.79 49.09 -47.06
CA LYS A 824 -5.44 48.60 -47.36
C LYS A 824 -5.41 47.10 -47.66
N THR A 825 -6.29 46.33 -47.02
CA THR A 825 -6.42 44.88 -47.14
C THR A 825 -7.84 44.45 -47.53
N ILE A 826 -8.06 43.16 -47.82
CA ILE A 826 -9.41 42.63 -48.04
C ILE A 826 -10.21 42.63 -46.72
N GLU A 827 -9.55 42.45 -45.59
CA GLU A 827 -10.13 42.54 -44.25
C GLU A 827 -10.68 43.95 -43.99
N ASP A 828 -9.90 45.00 -44.30
CA ASP A 828 -10.36 46.40 -44.19
C ASP A 828 -11.54 46.67 -45.12
N PHE A 829 -11.48 46.19 -46.37
CA PHE A 829 -12.54 46.32 -47.37
C PHE A 829 -13.85 45.68 -46.88
N CYS A 830 -13.79 44.45 -46.37
CA CYS A 830 -14.93 43.74 -45.80
C CYS A 830 -15.46 44.41 -44.52
N LYS A 831 -14.59 44.99 -43.69
CA LYS A 831 -14.96 45.77 -42.51
C LYS A 831 -15.75 47.03 -42.89
N ILE A 832 -15.30 47.77 -43.91
CA ILE A 832 -16.02 48.95 -44.43
C ILE A 832 -17.41 48.55 -44.94
N TYR A 833 -17.55 47.40 -45.62
CA TYR A 833 -18.86 46.86 -46.00
C TYR A 833 -19.78 46.66 -44.78
N VAL A 834 -19.32 45.99 -43.72
CA VAL A 834 -20.11 45.77 -42.50
C VAL A 834 -20.52 47.10 -41.85
N GLU A 835 -19.60 48.06 -41.75
CA GLU A 835 -19.86 49.38 -41.15
C GLU A 835 -20.93 50.18 -41.91
N GLU A 836 -20.78 50.34 -43.23
CA GLU A 836 -21.72 51.14 -44.04
C GLU A 836 -23.09 50.44 -44.16
N CYS A 837 -23.11 49.11 -44.37
CA CYS A 837 -24.35 48.33 -44.44
C CYS A 837 -25.14 48.41 -43.13
N LYS A 838 -24.47 48.21 -41.98
CA LYS A 838 -25.07 48.30 -40.64
C LYS A 838 -25.59 49.71 -40.34
N LYS A 839 -24.91 50.76 -40.82
CA LYS A 839 -25.34 52.15 -40.63
C LYS A 839 -26.69 52.42 -41.31
N GLU A 840 -26.90 51.92 -42.51
CA GLU A 840 -28.12 52.18 -43.28
C GLU A 840 -29.24 51.15 -43.05
N GLY A 841 -28.92 49.95 -42.56
CA GLY A 841 -29.87 48.86 -42.30
C GLY A 841 -29.99 47.84 -43.44
N VAL A 842 -29.01 47.81 -44.35
CA VAL A 842 -28.91 46.85 -45.46
C VAL A 842 -28.16 45.61 -44.97
N ARG A 843 -28.57 44.42 -45.42
CA ARG A 843 -27.85 43.17 -45.12
C ARG A 843 -26.51 43.12 -45.87
N VAL A 844 -25.41 42.99 -45.13
CA VAL A 844 -24.05 43.11 -45.68
C VAL A 844 -23.74 42.08 -46.75
N GLU A 845 -24.23 40.85 -46.59
CA GLU A 845 -24.06 39.77 -47.55
C GLU A 845 -24.74 40.04 -48.88
N VAL A 846 -25.82 40.83 -48.92
CA VAL A 846 -26.50 41.22 -50.17
C VAL A 846 -25.65 42.25 -50.93
N ALA A 847 -25.19 43.29 -50.23
CA ALA A 847 -24.36 44.34 -50.82
C ALA A 847 -22.99 43.80 -51.27
N PHE A 848 -22.38 42.94 -50.46
CA PHE A 848 -21.10 42.30 -50.79
C PHE A 848 -21.25 41.28 -51.93
N ALA A 849 -22.30 40.45 -51.94
CA ALA A 849 -22.55 39.53 -53.05
C ALA A 849 -22.75 40.28 -54.37
N GLN A 850 -23.53 41.37 -54.37
CA GLN A 850 -23.64 42.24 -55.54
C GLN A 850 -22.27 42.79 -55.94
N ALA A 851 -21.48 43.31 -55.01
CA ALA A 851 -20.16 43.85 -55.33
C ALA A 851 -19.24 42.81 -55.99
N MET A 852 -19.30 41.54 -55.57
CA MET A 852 -18.53 40.46 -56.18
C MET A 852 -19.02 40.10 -57.59
N VAL A 853 -20.33 40.16 -57.85
CA VAL A 853 -20.89 39.96 -59.20
C VAL A 853 -20.49 41.09 -60.14
N GLU A 854 -20.78 42.34 -59.77
CA GLU A 854 -20.59 43.51 -60.66
C GLU A 854 -19.12 43.80 -60.99
N THR A 855 -18.20 43.52 -60.05
CA THR A 855 -16.75 43.78 -60.25
C THR A 855 -15.97 42.54 -60.72
N GLY A 856 -16.61 41.38 -60.86
CA GLY A 856 -15.92 40.11 -61.10
C GLY A 856 -14.93 39.78 -59.98
N TYR A 857 -15.37 39.85 -58.73
CA TYR A 857 -14.54 39.70 -57.52
C TYR A 857 -13.36 40.68 -57.46
N LEU A 858 -13.65 41.98 -57.60
CA LEU A 858 -12.70 43.10 -57.61
C LEU A 858 -11.65 43.02 -58.75
N SER A 859 -11.96 42.31 -59.85
CA SER A 859 -11.07 42.20 -61.02
C SER A 859 -11.31 43.28 -62.09
N PHE A 860 -12.47 43.95 -62.06
CA PHE A 860 -12.83 45.09 -62.94
C PHE A 860 -12.65 44.84 -64.45
N GLY A 861 -13.22 43.75 -64.95
CA GLY A 861 -13.19 43.36 -66.37
C GLY A 861 -14.33 43.92 -67.24
N GLY A 862 -14.92 45.08 -66.89
CA GLY A 862 -16.09 45.66 -67.57
C GLY A 862 -15.98 47.16 -67.83
N ASP A 863 -17.10 47.84 -68.09
CA ASP A 863 -17.15 49.29 -68.41
C ASP A 863 -16.75 50.25 -67.27
N VAL A 864 -16.47 49.72 -66.07
CA VAL A 864 -16.09 50.48 -64.88
C VAL A 864 -14.67 50.11 -64.47
N ASP A 865 -13.80 51.13 -64.44
CA ASP A 865 -12.40 50.97 -64.06
C ASP A 865 -12.20 50.96 -62.53
N ILE A 866 -11.14 50.28 -62.09
CA ILE A 866 -10.78 50.13 -60.68
C ILE A 866 -10.59 51.47 -59.94
N SER A 867 -10.10 52.50 -60.63
CA SER A 867 -9.90 53.86 -60.09
C SER A 867 -11.18 54.66 -59.89
N GLN A 868 -12.33 54.14 -60.33
CA GLN A 868 -13.64 54.76 -60.10
C GLN A 868 -14.22 54.43 -58.72
N TYR A 869 -13.66 53.44 -58.00
CA TYR A 869 -14.15 52.97 -56.70
C TYR A 869 -15.65 52.60 -56.70
N ASN A 870 -16.17 52.11 -57.83
CA ASN A 870 -17.60 51.90 -58.05
C ASN A 870 -17.94 50.41 -58.07
N PHE A 871 -18.20 49.86 -56.88
CA PHE A 871 -18.37 48.42 -56.66
C PHE A 871 -19.70 47.84 -57.15
N ALA A 872 -20.67 48.69 -57.50
CA ALA A 872 -21.95 48.26 -58.04
C ALA A 872 -22.03 48.32 -59.57
N GLY A 873 -21.02 48.82 -60.28
CA GLY A 873 -21.18 49.16 -61.71
C GLY A 873 -22.11 50.37 -61.96
N MET A 874 -22.34 51.19 -60.93
CA MET A 874 -23.40 52.20 -60.91
C MET A 874 -23.24 53.25 -62.02
N GLY A 875 -24.24 53.36 -62.90
CA GLY A 875 -24.28 54.36 -63.97
C GLY A 875 -23.61 53.92 -65.27
N ALA A 876 -22.94 52.75 -65.31
CA ALA A 876 -22.57 52.12 -66.56
C ALA A 876 -23.81 51.52 -67.24
N THR A 877 -23.81 51.48 -68.58
CA THR A 877 -24.98 51.05 -69.39
C THR A 877 -24.59 50.10 -70.53
N GLY A 878 -23.41 49.49 -70.49
CA GLY A 878 -22.82 48.78 -71.62
C GLY A 878 -22.04 49.71 -72.57
N ASN A 879 -21.25 49.11 -73.46
CA ASN A 879 -20.63 49.73 -74.64
C ASN A 879 -19.66 50.89 -74.34
N GLY A 880 -18.84 50.80 -73.29
CA GLY A 880 -17.81 51.78 -72.96
C GLY A 880 -18.32 53.06 -72.28
N VAL A 881 -19.60 53.11 -71.89
CA VAL A 881 -20.16 54.22 -71.10
C VAL A 881 -19.62 54.13 -69.67
N LYS A 882 -18.64 55.00 -69.36
CA LYS A 882 -18.04 55.08 -68.02
C LYS A 882 -19.10 55.36 -66.96
N GLY A 883 -19.15 54.50 -65.94
CA GLY A 883 -20.03 54.68 -64.80
C GLY A 883 -19.63 55.85 -63.88
N ASN A 884 -20.33 56.00 -62.76
CA ASN A 884 -20.01 56.97 -61.72
C ASN A 884 -18.62 56.71 -61.10
N SER A 885 -17.99 57.75 -60.56
CA SER A 885 -16.72 57.66 -59.83
C SER A 885 -16.83 58.28 -58.44
N PHE A 886 -16.15 57.68 -57.47
CA PHE A 886 -16.05 58.14 -56.09
C PHE A 886 -14.58 58.38 -55.71
N SER A 887 -14.31 59.11 -54.62
CA SER A 887 -12.94 59.51 -54.25
C SER A 887 -12.23 58.58 -53.24
N THR A 888 -12.94 57.59 -52.70
CA THR A 888 -12.40 56.53 -51.81
C THR A 888 -13.26 55.27 -51.93
N VAL A 889 -12.71 54.13 -51.51
CA VAL A 889 -13.43 52.85 -51.35
C VAL A 889 -14.67 53.03 -50.48
N ARG A 890 -14.55 53.69 -49.30
CA ARG A 890 -15.67 53.89 -48.38
C ARG A 890 -16.84 54.66 -49.00
N LEU A 891 -16.56 55.71 -49.77
CA LEU A 891 -17.62 56.49 -50.43
C LEU A 891 -18.31 55.68 -51.55
N GLY A 892 -17.57 54.86 -52.29
CA GLY A 892 -18.12 53.94 -53.28
C GLY A 892 -19.04 52.87 -52.68
N ILE A 893 -18.59 52.23 -51.59
CA ILE A 893 -19.38 51.26 -50.82
C ILE A 893 -20.64 51.93 -50.27
N ARG A 894 -20.52 53.12 -49.66
CA ARG A 894 -21.66 53.89 -49.16
C ARG A 894 -22.67 54.20 -50.27
N ALA A 895 -22.22 54.61 -51.45
CA ALA A 895 -23.13 54.87 -52.57
C ALA A 895 -23.93 53.62 -52.99
N GLN A 896 -23.28 52.45 -53.08
CA GLN A 896 -23.98 51.19 -53.34
C GLN A 896 -24.99 50.83 -52.24
N VAL A 897 -24.59 50.93 -50.97
CA VAL A 897 -25.46 50.61 -49.83
C VAL A 897 -26.68 51.53 -49.78
N GLN A 898 -26.48 52.83 -50.01
CA GLN A 898 -27.57 53.79 -50.12
C GLN A 898 -28.48 53.49 -51.31
N HIS A 899 -27.95 53.00 -52.44
CA HIS A 899 -28.75 52.60 -53.58
C HIS A 899 -29.60 51.34 -53.31
N LEU A 900 -29.04 50.34 -52.62
CA LEU A 900 -29.79 49.15 -52.17
C LEU A 900 -30.89 49.52 -51.18
N LYS A 901 -30.61 50.43 -50.22
CA LYS A 901 -31.64 50.98 -49.34
C LYS A 901 -32.72 51.76 -50.09
N CYS A 902 -32.35 52.52 -51.13
CA CYS A 902 -33.28 53.20 -52.01
C CYS A 902 -34.24 52.18 -52.64
N TYR A 903 -33.69 51.14 -53.29
CA TYR A 903 -34.53 50.08 -53.87
C TYR A 903 -35.40 49.38 -52.83
N ALA A 904 -34.86 49.09 -51.65
CA ALA A 904 -35.50 48.18 -50.71
C ALA A 904 -36.44 48.85 -49.68
N SER A 905 -36.38 50.17 -49.47
CA SER A 905 -37.22 50.86 -48.49
C SER A 905 -37.65 52.28 -48.91
N THR A 906 -38.71 52.77 -48.27
CA THR A 906 -39.14 54.17 -48.26
C THR A 906 -38.56 54.97 -47.07
N ASP A 907 -37.64 54.38 -46.31
CA ASP A 907 -36.90 55.04 -45.22
C ASP A 907 -35.87 56.07 -45.72
N LYS A 908 -35.62 57.10 -44.91
CA LYS A 908 -34.58 58.11 -45.16
C LYS A 908 -33.18 57.53 -44.93
N LEU A 909 -32.17 58.17 -45.51
CA LEU A 909 -30.77 57.85 -45.24
C LEU A 909 -30.37 58.19 -43.79
N ASN A 910 -29.48 57.38 -43.23
CA ASN A 910 -28.95 57.51 -41.87
C ASN A 910 -27.60 58.24 -41.84
N GLY A 911 -27.12 58.71 -42.99
CA GLY A 911 -25.94 59.57 -43.14
C GLY A 911 -26.00 60.39 -44.43
N ASP A 912 -24.92 61.13 -44.70
CA ASP A 912 -24.84 62.01 -45.86
C ASP A 912 -25.03 61.23 -47.18
N ARG A 913 -25.81 61.81 -48.09
CA ARG A 913 -26.07 61.22 -49.41
C ARG A 913 -24.80 61.23 -50.26
N VAL A 914 -24.41 60.05 -50.71
CA VAL A 914 -23.33 59.84 -51.70
C VAL A 914 -23.87 59.21 -52.98
N ASP A 915 -24.98 58.46 -52.94
CA ASP A 915 -25.62 57.93 -54.16
C ASP A 915 -26.16 59.06 -55.07
N PRO A 916 -25.62 59.26 -56.29
CA PRO A 916 -26.14 60.25 -57.23
C PRO A 916 -27.50 59.84 -57.81
N ARG A 917 -27.86 58.55 -57.84
CA ARG A 917 -29.14 58.05 -58.39
C ARG A 917 -30.31 58.11 -57.39
N TRP A 918 -30.05 58.36 -56.10
CA TRP A 918 -31.08 58.42 -55.05
C TRP A 918 -32.22 59.39 -55.40
N GLY A 919 -33.46 58.90 -55.42
CA GLY A 919 -34.67 59.67 -55.68
C GLY A 919 -35.94 58.82 -55.63
N GLU A 920 -37.09 59.46 -55.37
CA GLU A 920 -38.38 58.79 -55.07
C GLU A 920 -38.84 57.76 -56.10
N TRP A 921 -38.46 57.91 -57.38
CA TRP A 921 -38.85 57.00 -58.46
C TRP A 921 -38.29 55.57 -58.31
N LEU A 922 -37.23 55.38 -57.52
CA LEU A 922 -36.66 54.06 -57.18
C LEU A 922 -37.17 53.49 -55.85
N ARG A 923 -37.86 54.28 -55.02
CA ARG A 923 -37.97 53.97 -53.59
C ARG A 923 -38.97 52.84 -53.29
N GLY A 924 -38.51 51.85 -52.53
CA GLY A 924 -39.27 50.65 -52.17
C GLY A 924 -39.67 49.76 -53.36
N LYS A 925 -38.99 49.87 -54.52
CA LYS A 925 -39.31 49.10 -55.73
C LYS A 925 -38.71 47.69 -55.80
N ALA A 926 -37.73 47.36 -54.96
CA ALA A 926 -37.18 46.02 -54.83
C ALA A 926 -36.80 45.69 -53.37
N PRO A 927 -37.77 45.50 -52.44
CA PRO A 927 -37.52 45.07 -51.07
C PRO A 927 -36.81 43.71 -50.92
N TYR A 928 -36.93 42.83 -51.91
CA TYR A 928 -36.38 41.46 -51.88
C TYR A 928 -35.25 41.28 -52.89
N VAL A 929 -34.27 40.43 -52.56
CA VAL A 929 -33.13 40.07 -53.43
C VAL A 929 -33.62 39.50 -54.76
N GLU A 930 -34.68 38.68 -54.72
CA GLU A 930 -35.37 38.14 -55.89
C GLU A 930 -35.78 39.23 -56.89
N TRP A 931 -36.13 40.42 -56.41
CA TRP A 931 -36.63 41.55 -57.21
C TRP A 931 -35.51 42.50 -57.69
N LEU A 932 -34.24 42.17 -57.43
CA LEU A 932 -33.10 42.80 -58.12
C LEU A 932 -33.00 42.32 -59.58
N SER A 933 -33.50 41.12 -59.89
CA SER A 933 -33.76 40.68 -61.26
C SER A 933 -35.03 41.35 -61.79
N ILE A 934 -34.92 42.19 -62.83
CA ILE A 934 -36.06 42.87 -63.47
C ILE A 934 -37.19 41.90 -63.88
N PRO A 935 -36.91 40.72 -64.50
CA PRO A 935 -37.97 39.77 -64.88
C PRO A 935 -38.74 39.14 -63.71
N ASN A 936 -38.18 39.18 -62.50
CA ASN A 936 -38.74 38.54 -61.31
C ASN A 936 -39.47 39.55 -60.40
N ASN A 937 -39.39 40.85 -60.73
CA ASN A 937 -39.99 41.93 -59.95
C ASN A 937 -41.38 42.30 -60.52
N PRO A 938 -42.47 42.23 -59.72
CA PRO A 938 -43.82 42.55 -60.20
C PRO A 938 -43.99 44.02 -60.63
N TYR A 939 -43.06 44.91 -60.30
CA TYR A 939 -43.06 46.31 -60.76
C TYR A 939 -42.31 46.54 -62.08
N GLY A 940 -41.69 45.51 -62.67
CA GLY A 940 -40.89 45.65 -63.91
C GLY A 940 -39.63 46.51 -63.75
N THR A 941 -39.14 46.65 -62.53
CA THR A 941 -37.92 47.40 -62.17
C THR A 941 -36.92 46.49 -61.46
N GLY A 942 -35.69 46.94 -61.23
CA GLY A 942 -34.66 46.12 -60.62
C GLY A 942 -33.25 46.59 -60.98
N TRP A 943 -32.26 45.90 -60.45
CA TRP A 943 -30.86 46.22 -60.73
C TRP A 943 -30.40 45.65 -62.08
N ALA A 944 -30.71 44.38 -62.38
CA ALA A 944 -30.19 43.66 -63.54
C ALA A 944 -31.30 43.12 -64.46
N GLY A 945 -31.04 43.11 -65.76
CA GLY A 945 -31.97 42.57 -66.76
C GLY A 945 -32.07 41.04 -66.81
N SER A 946 -31.14 40.30 -66.17
CA SER A 946 -31.19 38.83 -66.14
C SER A 946 -32.15 38.33 -65.07
N ALA A 947 -32.98 37.32 -65.42
CA ALA A 947 -33.84 36.61 -64.47
C ALA A 947 -33.01 35.88 -63.38
N THR A 948 -31.86 35.32 -63.75
CA THR A 948 -31.00 34.52 -62.84
C THR A 948 -30.11 35.34 -61.92
N TYR A 949 -30.07 36.67 -62.06
CA TYR A 949 -29.17 37.52 -61.28
C TYR A 949 -29.36 37.35 -59.77
N ALA A 950 -30.61 37.38 -59.29
CA ALA A 950 -30.93 37.15 -57.88
C ALA A 950 -30.52 35.76 -57.36
N GLU A 951 -30.50 34.73 -58.21
CA GLU A 951 -30.06 33.38 -57.86
C GLU A 951 -28.55 33.35 -57.61
N VAL A 952 -27.77 34.04 -58.45
CA VAL A 952 -26.32 34.21 -58.27
C VAL A 952 -26.02 34.96 -56.96
N ILE A 953 -26.76 36.04 -56.67
CA ILE A 953 -26.63 36.79 -55.41
C ILE A 953 -26.92 35.88 -54.21
N LYS A 954 -28.03 35.14 -54.22
CA LYS A 954 -28.40 34.22 -53.13
C LYS A 954 -27.39 33.08 -52.97
N GLY A 955 -26.89 32.50 -54.07
CA GLY A 955 -25.86 31.47 -54.02
C GLY A 955 -24.55 31.96 -53.39
N ILE A 956 -24.16 33.23 -53.61
CA ILE A 956 -23.03 33.85 -52.92
C ILE A 956 -23.34 34.06 -51.43
N MET A 957 -24.53 34.59 -51.08
CA MET A 957 -24.96 34.77 -49.68
C MET A 957 -24.95 33.46 -48.89
N GLU A 958 -25.48 32.37 -49.48
CA GLU A 958 -25.51 31.04 -48.86
C GLU A 958 -24.10 30.43 -48.70
N ASN A 959 -23.18 30.73 -49.62
CA ASN A 959 -21.80 30.27 -49.52
C ASN A 959 -20.97 31.07 -48.49
N ILE A 960 -21.18 32.38 -48.36
CA ILE A 960 -20.52 33.21 -47.33
C ILE A 960 -20.74 32.63 -45.92
N ASN A 961 -21.96 32.16 -45.62
CA ASN A 961 -22.33 31.56 -44.33
C ASN A 961 -21.59 30.22 -44.01
N LYS A 962 -20.78 29.69 -44.94
CA LYS A 962 -20.00 28.45 -44.75
C LYS A 962 -18.53 28.71 -44.36
N TYR A 963 -18.06 29.96 -44.46
CA TYR A 963 -16.66 30.34 -44.24
C TYR A 963 -16.48 31.14 -42.94
N ASN A 964 -16.66 30.48 -41.79
CA ASN A 964 -16.46 31.10 -40.47
C ASN A 964 -15.02 31.60 -40.24
#